data_AF-A0A254SD20-F1
#
_entry.id   AF-A0A254SD20-F1
#
_cell.length_a   1.000
_cell.length_b   1.000
_cell.length_c   1.000
_cell.angle_alpha   90.00
_cell.angle_beta   90.00
_cell.angle_gamma   90.00
#
_symmetry.space_group_name_H-M   'P 1'
#
loop_
_entity.id
_entity.type
_entity.pdbx_description
1 polymer ?
#
loop_
_entity_poly.entity_id
_entity_poly.type
_entity_poly.pdbx_seq_one_letter_code
_entity_poly.pdbx_strand_id
1 'polypeptide(L)'
;MEENENKLASSVYTRIKNHYEALRSDIGHDQRRSSEYGFANCKCCMTNYPDIQSVWSQKNYKFLENAYDPKDCNDANSHLCVHPNLWENGASNHLSGVFEVLKDKIYQVRGYDMSNITFVRSNPNGNDAPRWFVMDTLMSNECTDAAMILFERYLRQDLLKSTYPDYMLKGSVVGMIISHSHIDHYGGMETVMDYFIDPKNPDNKGKIIENSDDEDDGKNTENAKESKDDVKKVANCFILAPAGFYDHAVSENVYLGNAMGRRASYQYGSFIKPKNDNDLCGEISIGIGQGQSTGKPSAVGRPTIEISENVKLQLDEIVVECQLTPGTEAPAEMNNYILDYKALWLAENCSGTLHNLYTLRGAEIRDAKAWAHFLMEAAVKYGNDAKVIFQSHNWPHWQNDTTGKVVNKSVPTVDIRNFIIETAAIYKYIHDQTLLYMNMGYKMNEVADMLVLPRGMQKNWTLKPFYGTPVHNAKAVYQKYLGWYDANPIHLQELPPEQLAKETLRYVMAGSREKMLSMIGEDIAKGNYWIAAYMSNQMILSGDCDDIADNVRNLCATALRQLGYQSESGTWRNAYLSAAYELVNPKLQPDQDKSDQLAQMPPETLLDYISIFFDGELAAAKVDCDKVLAVLKDNNYTYFTFVVKNGAILYYEITANEYNSSKSKIDVTFDELKSVAVGAYKGKCGVLRDISNALINVASYKRFKYFDIVGRHDSEVMVRNGKTFDLKKEVYDCIQLLEKYVGKLENEKSVVVLSNVDKLCWHNYYQLLKKDTRVTLDGDFFIPGDETMGIGNDGKFMQYELYYTLYTLYRYLYRSYLKNDYGYKGNNFDEESFAKLKQSIVLLETYVADYYLGDSESKVYFEKGDFEAWRYLNNYTTPLLEQSPFRIANFFKELYKRYKELSCEIKSTVKNFFLESIKGNKEWIKVYNASHSRIQCNNVELNGVSQNDSIVVDVAHIKDVAIVESFYETGKEKFVTGRLVYRK
;
A
#
# COMPACT_ATOMS: atom_id res chain seq x y z
N MET A 1 -36.75 -15.00 -22.92
CA MET A 1 -36.06 -15.30 -21.65
C MET A 1 -34.82 -14.41 -21.60
N GLU A 2 -34.81 -13.07 -21.44
CA GLU A 2 -35.74 -12.09 -20.86
C GLU A 2 -36.46 -12.61 -19.62
N GLU A 3 -35.68 -12.81 -18.55
CA GLU A 3 -36.14 -12.81 -17.16
C GLU A 3 -35.06 -12.09 -16.32
N ASN A 4 -35.43 -10.90 -15.85
CA ASN A 4 -34.99 -10.22 -14.64
C ASN A 4 -33.49 -10.21 -14.27
N GLU A 5 -32.93 -9.00 -14.34
CA GLU A 5 -32.27 -8.33 -13.21
C GLU A 5 -32.20 -9.17 -11.91
N ASN A 6 -31.23 -10.08 -11.83
CA ASN A 6 -30.81 -10.69 -10.57
C ASN A 6 -30.17 -9.59 -9.69
N LYS A 7 -30.99 -8.75 -9.07
CA LYS A 7 -30.60 -8.02 -7.86
C LYS A 7 -30.27 -9.08 -6.82
N LEU A 8 -28.98 -9.42 -6.71
CA LEU A 8 -28.15 -9.36 -5.49
C LEU A 8 -28.84 -9.70 -4.16
N ALA A 9 -29.75 -10.67 -4.13
CA ALA A 9 -30.49 -11.01 -2.92
C ALA A 9 -29.56 -11.67 -1.90
N SER A 10 -29.75 -11.36 -0.62
CA SER A 10 -29.09 -12.13 0.43
C SER A 10 -29.57 -13.57 0.41
N SER A 11 -28.69 -14.49 0.79
CA SER A 11 -29.05 -15.90 0.96
C SER A 11 -29.91 -16.12 2.21
N VAL A 12 -30.61 -17.26 2.27
CA VAL A 12 -31.33 -17.69 3.49
C VAL A 12 -30.39 -17.72 4.69
N TYR A 13 -29.16 -18.23 4.55
CA TYR A 13 -28.19 -18.29 5.66
C TYR A 13 -27.74 -16.91 6.15
N THR A 14 -27.51 -15.97 5.23
CA THR A 14 -27.19 -14.57 5.59
C THR A 14 -28.35 -13.93 6.32
N ARG A 15 -29.60 -14.14 5.87
CA ARG A 15 -30.79 -13.64 6.57
C ARG A 15 -30.93 -14.22 7.97
N ILE A 16 -30.78 -15.53 8.11
CA ILE A 16 -30.84 -16.21 9.41
C ILE A 16 -29.76 -15.66 10.35
N LYS A 17 -28.54 -15.48 9.86
CA LYS A 17 -27.44 -14.91 10.67
C LYS A 17 -27.75 -13.48 11.12
N ASN A 18 -28.14 -12.61 10.20
CA ASN A 18 -28.46 -11.22 10.53
C ASN A 18 -29.67 -11.12 11.46
N HIS A 19 -30.70 -11.96 11.27
CA HIS A 19 -31.84 -12.05 12.18
C HIS A 19 -31.42 -12.48 13.59
N TYR A 20 -30.56 -13.51 13.71
CA TYR A 20 -30.02 -13.94 14.99
C TYR A 20 -29.22 -12.84 15.69
N GLU A 21 -28.38 -12.09 14.96
CA GLU A 21 -27.61 -10.97 15.52
C GLU A 21 -28.50 -9.81 15.95
N ALA A 22 -29.61 -9.56 15.26
CA ALA A 22 -30.58 -8.54 15.64
C ALA A 22 -31.25 -8.89 16.96
N LEU A 23 -31.72 -10.13 17.11
CA LEU A 23 -32.30 -10.65 18.36
C LEU A 23 -31.30 -10.62 19.51
N ARG A 24 -30.02 -10.89 19.24
CA ARG A 24 -28.95 -10.88 20.25
C ARG A 24 -28.59 -9.47 20.72
N SER A 25 -28.79 -8.46 19.88
CA SER A 25 -28.32 -7.09 20.12
C SER A 25 -29.41 -6.16 20.68
N ASP A 26 -30.61 -6.69 20.97
CA ASP A 26 -31.77 -5.94 21.48
C ASP A 26 -32.15 -4.70 20.61
N ILE A 27 -31.84 -4.74 19.32
CA ILE A 27 -32.18 -3.68 18.34
C ILE A 27 -33.70 -3.63 18.13
N GLY A 28 -34.25 -2.41 18.02
CA GLY A 28 -35.70 -2.17 17.84
C GLY A 28 -36.47 -1.91 19.15
N HIS A 29 -35.80 -1.93 20.30
CA HIS A 29 -36.31 -1.34 21.53
C HIS A 29 -35.96 0.15 21.54
N ASP A 30 -36.96 0.99 21.29
CA ASP A 30 -37.01 2.46 21.18
C ASP A 30 -36.15 3.25 22.23
N GLN A 31 -34.83 3.12 22.19
CA GLN A 31 -33.87 3.78 23.05
C GLN A 31 -33.26 4.98 22.32
N ARG A 32 -33.42 6.17 22.90
CA ARG A 32 -32.75 7.39 22.41
C ARG A 32 -31.24 7.24 22.52
N ARG A 33 -30.53 7.54 21.43
CA ARG A 33 -29.08 7.36 21.33
C ARG A 33 -28.35 8.64 21.67
N SER A 34 -27.15 8.52 22.24
CA SER A 34 -26.22 9.64 22.42
C SER A 34 -25.92 10.38 21.11
N SER A 35 -26.04 9.71 19.97
CA SER A 35 -25.93 10.30 18.64
C SER A 35 -26.99 11.38 18.36
N GLU A 36 -28.18 11.30 18.96
CA GLU A 36 -29.26 12.28 18.72
C GLU A 36 -29.17 13.50 19.66
N TYR A 37 -28.49 13.35 20.80
CA TYR A 37 -28.46 14.39 21.81
C TYR A 37 -27.59 15.58 21.40
N GLY A 38 -28.04 16.77 21.78
CA GLY A 38 -27.37 18.02 21.44
C GLY A 38 -27.64 18.50 20.00
N PHE A 39 -28.43 17.78 19.19
CA PHE A 39 -28.74 18.23 17.83
C PHE A 39 -29.43 19.60 17.84
N ALA A 40 -28.84 20.57 17.12
CA ALA A 40 -29.35 21.93 17.06
C ALA A 40 -30.62 21.98 16.21
N ASN A 41 -31.75 22.31 16.85
CA ASN A 41 -33.06 22.45 16.20
C ASN A 41 -33.22 23.80 15.49
N CYS A 42 -32.20 24.26 14.72
CA CYS A 42 -32.32 25.44 13.87
C CYS A 42 -32.82 25.05 12.48
N LYS A 43 -33.59 25.93 11.83
CA LYS A 43 -34.04 25.71 10.45
C LYS A 43 -32.83 25.48 9.52
N CYS A 44 -31.72 26.16 9.76
CA CYS A 44 -30.46 25.97 9.03
C CYS A 44 -29.86 24.55 9.11
N CYS A 45 -30.03 23.85 10.24
CA CYS A 45 -29.49 22.52 10.52
C CYS A 45 -30.48 21.41 10.15
N MET A 46 -31.78 21.71 10.14
CA MET A 46 -32.83 20.72 9.85
C MET A 46 -33.21 20.62 8.37
N THR A 47 -32.89 21.61 7.52
CA THR A 47 -33.56 21.71 6.21
C THR A 47 -32.86 21.04 5.04
N ASN A 48 -31.63 20.51 5.15
CA ASN A 48 -30.99 19.74 4.08
C ASN A 48 -29.83 18.88 4.63
N TYR A 49 -29.70 17.65 4.14
CA TYR A 49 -28.47 16.87 4.24
C TYR A 49 -27.30 17.63 3.60
N PRO A 50 -26.06 17.53 4.13
CA PRO A 50 -24.90 18.03 3.40
C PRO A 50 -24.85 17.34 2.03
N ASP A 51 -24.83 18.15 0.99
CA ASP A 51 -24.72 17.74 -0.41
C ASP A 51 -23.71 18.69 -1.09
N ILE A 52 -22.43 18.40 -0.85
CA ILE A 52 -21.30 19.13 -1.39
C ILE A 52 -21.01 18.50 -2.75
N GLN A 53 -21.42 19.22 -3.79
CA GLN A 53 -21.44 18.72 -5.17
C GLN A 53 -20.14 17.98 -5.53
N SER A 54 -20.27 16.72 -5.96
CA SER A 54 -19.15 15.83 -6.37
C SER A 54 -18.07 15.54 -5.31
N VAL A 55 -18.28 15.95 -4.05
CA VAL A 55 -17.30 15.79 -2.95
C VAL A 55 -17.87 14.91 -1.83
N TRP A 56 -19.08 15.23 -1.34
CA TRP A 56 -19.67 14.56 -0.19
C TRP A 56 -21.20 14.69 -0.20
N SER A 57 -21.93 13.63 0.11
CA SER A 57 -23.40 13.71 0.20
C SER A 57 -23.97 12.71 1.20
N GLN A 58 -24.61 13.21 2.26
CA GLN A 58 -25.39 12.39 3.18
C GLN A 58 -26.74 11.99 2.56
N LYS A 59 -27.24 12.74 1.56
CA LYS A 59 -28.54 12.48 0.92
C LYS A 59 -28.66 11.06 0.35
N ASN A 60 -27.55 10.47 -0.09
CA ASN A 60 -27.52 9.12 -0.66
C ASN A 60 -27.80 8.02 0.39
N TYR A 61 -27.72 8.35 1.68
CA TYR A 61 -27.90 7.43 2.80
C TYR A 61 -29.27 7.57 3.48
N LYS A 62 -30.21 8.31 2.87
CA LYS A 62 -31.56 8.55 3.42
C LYS A 62 -32.31 7.27 3.79
N PHE A 63 -31.98 6.14 3.16
CA PHE A 63 -32.55 4.84 3.51
C PHE A 63 -32.34 4.43 4.98
N LEU A 64 -31.30 4.97 5.64
CA LEU A 64 -30.99 4.73 7.06
C LEU A 64 -31.95 5.43 8.02
N GLU A 65 -32.82 6.34 7.54
CA GLU A 65 -33.91 6.91 8.35
C GLU A 65 -34.98 5.85 8.69
N ASN A 66 -35.05 4.76 7.93
CA ASN A 66 -36.00 3.69 8.18
C ASN A 66 -35.52 2.84 9.37
N ALA A 67 -36.43 2.55 10.30
CA ALA A 67 -36.16 1.65 11.41
C ALA A 67 -35.81 0.26 10.89
N TYR A 68 -34.80 -0.37 11.49
CA TYR A 68 -34.52 -1.78 11.23
C TYR A 68 -35.65 -2.63 11.85
N ASP A 69 -36.42 -3.37 11.02
CA ASP A 69 -37.43 -4.31 11.52
C ASP A 69 -36.90 -5.75 11.52
N PRO A 70 -36.56 -6.33 12.69
CA PRO A 70 -36.04 -7.69 12.77
C PRO A 70 -37.13 -8.77 12.63
N LYS A 71 -38.43 -8.43 12.54
CA LYS A 71 -39.53 -9.39 12.67
C LYS A 71 -39.91 -10.15 11.39
N ASP A 72 -39.47 -9.72 10.21
CA ASP A 72 -39.73 -10.44 8.96
C ASP A 72 -38.44 -10.94 8.31
N CYS A 73 -38.11 -12.22 8.55
CA CYS A 73 -36.93 -12.87 7.96
C CYS A 73 -37.10 -13.26 6.47
N ASN A 74 -38.28 -13.04 5.88
CA ASN A 74 -38.62 -13.48 4.51
C ASN A 74 -39.05 -12.34 3.57
N ASP A 75 -39.25 -11.12 4.06
CA ASP A 75 -39.56 -9.98 3.19
C ASP A 75 -38.33 -9.53 2.40
N ALA A 76 -38.34 -9.85 1.10
CA ALA A 76 -37.29 -9.52 0.14
C ALA A 76 -37.01 -8.00 0.03
N ASN A 77 -37.93 -7.14 0.50
CA ASN A 77 -37.86 -5.70 0.37
C ASN A 77 -37.34 -4.97 1.63
N SER A 78 -37.04 -5.65 2.74
CA SER A 78 -36.62 -5.03 4.01
C SER A 78 -35.26 -5.54 4.52
N HIS A 79 -34.21 -4.73 4.33
CA HIS A 79 -32.91 -4.78 5.06
C HIS A 79 -32.04 -6.07 4.98
N LEU A 80 -32.36 -7.02 4.11
CA LEU A 80 -31.78 -8.37 4.18
C LEU A 80 -30.28 -8.48 3.84
N CYS A 81 -29.65 -7.44 3.30
CA CYS A 81 -28.25 -7.43 2.87
C CYS A 81 -27.33 -6.60 3.79
N VAL A 82 -27.79 -6.23 4.99
CA VAL A 82 -27.02 -5.43 5.95
C VAL A 82 -27.06 -6.08 7.33
N HIS A 83 -25.90 -6.11 8.01
CA HIS A 83 -25.82 -6.55 9.39
C HIS A 83 -26.55 -5.54 10.31
N PRO A 84 -27.45 -5.97 11.21
CA PRO A 84 -28.31 -5.08 12.00
C PRO A 84 -27.52 -4.04 12.81
N ASN A 85 -26.44 -4.44 13.50
CA ASN A 85 -25.66 -3.49 14.27
C ASN A 85 -24.95 -2.44 13.39
N LEU A 86 -24.56 -2.82 12.17
CA LEU A 86 -23.94 -1.90 11.22
C LEU A 86 -24.97 -0.93 10.63
N TRP A 87 -26.20 -1.39 10.40
CA TRP A 87 -27.33 -0.51 10.05
C TRP A 87 -27.50 0.58 11.11
N GLU A 88 -27.53 0.20 12.38
CA GLU A 88 -27.73 1.15 13.46
C GLU A 88 -26.54 2.08 13.70
N ASN A 89 -25.30 1.59 13.53
CA ASN A 89 -24.12 2.43 13.49
C ASN A 89 -24.20 3.45 12.34
N GLY A 90 -24.60 3.00 11.14
CA GLY A 90 -24.80 3.88 9.99
C GLY A 90 -25.89 4.92 10.22
N ALA A 91 -27.05 4.53 10.76
CA ALA A 91 -28.12 5.46 11.09
C ALA A 91 -27.64 6.54 12.09
N SER A 92 -26.85 6.15 13.09
CA SER A 92 -26.26 7.11 14.04
C SER A 92 -25.19 8.02 13.41
N ASN A 93 -24.40 7.54 12.45
CA ASN A 93 -23.42 8.34 11.71
C ASN A 93 -24.05 9.20 10.59
N HIS A 94 -25.26 8.84 10.13
CA HIS A 94 -26.04 9.62 9.17
C HIS A 94 -26.62 10.91 9.78
N LEU A 95 -26.75 10.96 11.12
CA LEU A 95 -27.15 12.17 11.86
C LEU A 95 -26.12 13.29 11.68
N SER A 96 -26.42 14.21 10.76
CA SER A 96 -25.53 15.29 10.35
C SER A 96 -26.07 16.68 10.72
N GLY A 97 -25.17 17.62 11.03
CA GLY A 97 -25.51 19.02 11.34
C GLY A 97 -24.68 19.58 12.49
N VAL A 98 -25.16 20.66 13.13
CA VAL A 98 -24.53 21.24 14.34
C VAL A 98 -25.06 20.51 15.58
N PHE A 99 -24.16 20.11 16.46
CA PHE A 99 -24.44 19.48 17.74
C PHE A 99 -23.84 20.32 18.88
N GLU A 100 -24.66 20.68 19.85
CA GLU A 100 -24.26 21.32 21.10
C GLU A 100 -23.73 20.25 22.06
N VAL A 101 -22.41 20.13 22.18
CA VAL A 101 -21.76 19.20 23.13
C VAL A 101 -21.88 19.75 24.55
N LEU A 102 -21.54 21.04 24.71
CA LEU A 102 -21.82 21.84 25.88
C LEU A 102 -22.39 23.16 25.41
N LYS A 103 -23.65 23.43 25.79
CA LYS A 103 -24.37 24.63 25.40
C LYS A 103 -23.54 25.91 25.64
N ASP A 104 -23.51 26.78 24.63
CA ASP A 104 -22.81 28.07 24.58
C ASP A 104 -21.27 27.98 24.69
N LYS A 105 -20.70 26.77 24.65
CA LYS A 105 -19.29 26.49 24.96
C LYS A 105 -18.60 25.60 23.92
N ILE A 106 -19.16 24.44 23.60
CA ILE A 106 -18.55 23.45 22.70
C ILE A 106 -19.60 22.95 21.72
N TYR A 107 -19.25 23.01 20.43
CA TYR A 107 -20.09 22.56 19.33
C TYR A 107 -19.32 21.62 18.41
N GLN A 108 -20.00 20.67 17.79
CA GLN A 108 -19.46 19.85 16.72
C GLN A 108 -20.32 19.98 15.47
N VAL A 109 -19.69 20.13 14.31
CA VAL A 109 -20.36 19.85 13.03
C VAL A 109 -20.00 18.43 12.63
N ARG A 110 -21.02 17.59 12.46
CA ARG A 110 -20.87 16.15 12.18
C ARG A 110 -21.53 15.77 10.87
N GLY A 111 -21.01 14.70 10.25
CA GLY A 111 -21.56 14.13 9.01
C GLY A 111 -21.31 14.97 7.74
N TYR A 112 -20.42 15.97 7.82
CA TYR A 112 -19.93 16.75 6.67
C TYR A 112 -18.67 16.16 6.03
N ASP A 113 -18.04 15.21 6.72
CA ASP A 113 -16.95 14.35 6.27
C ASP A 113 -16.96 13.07 7.13
N MET A 114 -15.91 12.26 7.06
CA MET A 114 -15.66 11.09 7.92
C MET A 114 -15.45 11.47 9.39
N SER A 115 -14.76 12.58 9.64
CA SER A 115 -14.49 13.13 10.97
C SER A 115 -15.43 14.29 11.31
N ASN A 116 -15.36 14.73 12.56
CA ASN A 116 -16.06 15.86 13.12
C ASN A 116 -15.11 17.07 13.16
N ILE A 117 -15.65 18.27 12.97
CA ILE A 117 -14.95 19.52 13.29
C ILE A 117 -15.56 20.10 14.56
N THR A 118 -14.71 20.43 15.54
CA THR A 118 -15.15 20.91 16.86
C THR A 118 -14.82 22.39 17.02
N PHE A 119 -15.80 23.17 17.49
CA PHE A 119 -15.65 24.58 17.85
C PHE A 119 -15.72 24.74 19.37
N VAL A 120 -14.66 25.28 19.96
CA VAL A 120 -14.59 25.56 21.40
C VAL A 120 -14.53 27.06 21.63
N ARG A 121 -15.46 27.57 22.43
CA ARG A 121 -15.47 28.98 22.81
C ARG A 121 -14.26 29.29 23.68
N SER A 122 -13.49 30.27 23.24
CA SER A 122 -12.19 30.63 23.84
C SER A 122 -12.28 31.78 24.85
N ASN A 123 -13.37 32.57 24.80
CA ASN A 123 -13.65 33.69 25.70
C ASN A 123 -15.03 33.56 26.41
N PRO A 124 -15.19 32.61 27.34
CA PRO A 124 -16.46 32.43 28.05
C PRO A 124 -16.84 33.60 28.97
N ASN A 125 -15.86 34.40 29.41
CA ASN A 125 -16.05 35.43 30.45
C ASN A 125 -16.15 36.86 29.89
N GLY A 126 -15.91 37.05 28.59
CA GLY A 126 -15.93 38.36 27.95
C GLY A 126 -17.33 38.91 27.67
N ASN A 127 -17.45 40.25 27.70
CA ASN A 127 -18.58 40.98 27.12
C ASN A 127 -18.45 41.16 25.60
N ASP A 128 -17.32 40.73 25.03
CA ASP A 128 -17.03 40.80 23.60
C ASP A 128 -17.75 39.69 22.82
N ALA A 129 -17.76 39.84 21.49
CA ALA A 129 -18.27 38.80 20.61
C ALA A 129 -17.55 37.45 20.85
N PRO A 130 -18.24 36.31 20.73
CA PRO A 130 -17.63 35.01 20.95
C PRO A 130 -16.48 34.75 19.99
N ARG A 131 -15.37 34.26 20.53
CA ARG A 131 -14.18 33.81 19.80
C ARG A 131 -14.02 32.32 19.97
N TRP A 132 -13.48 31.64 18.96
CA TRP A 132 -13.43 30.18 18.90
C TRP A 132 -12.03 29.69 18.59
N PHE A 133 -11.63 28.53 19.11
CA PHE A 133 -10.62 27.72 18.43
C PHE A 133 -11.26 26.43 17.92
N VAL A 134 -10.62 25.86 16.91
CA VAL A 134 -11.08 24.65 16.24
C VAL A 134 -10.25 23.45 16.69
N MET A 135 -10.87 22.30 16.92
CA MET A 135 -10.17 21.01 17.06
C MET A 135 -10.50 20.15 15.84
N ASP A 136 -9.45 19.75 15.12
CA ASP A 136 -9.45 19.05 13.84
C ASP A 136 -10.23 19.75 12.72
N THR A 137 -9.91 19.42 11.46
CA THR A 137 -10.31 20.21 10.30
C THR A 137 -10.81 19.37 9.13
N LEU A 138 -11.40 18.20 9.38
CA LEU A 138 -11.94 17.31 8.32
C LEU A 138 -10.88 16.88 7.28
N MET A 139 -11.30 16.12 6.27
CA MET A 139 -10.42 15.56 5.24
C MET A 139 -10.20 16.49 4.05
N SER A 140 -11.13 17.40 3.78
CA SER A 140 -11.06 18.27 2.60
C SER A 140 -11.41 19.73 2.92
N ASN A 141 -10.80 20.64 2.16
CA ASN A 141 -11.08 22.07 2.24
C ASN A 141 -12.56 22.38 1.93
N GLU A 142 -13.17 21.71 0.96
CA GLU A 142 -14.57 21.91 0.60
C GLU A 142 -15.55 21.46 1.69
N CYS A 143 -15.28 20.30 2.30
CA CYS A 143 -16.06 19.80 3.45
C CYS A 143 -15.95 20.75 4.64
N THR A 144 -14.74 21.25 4.89
CA THR A 144 -14.45 22.19 5.98
C THR A 144 -15.15 23.51 5.78
N ASP A 145 -15.07 24.10 4.59
CA ASP A 145 -15.76 25.36 4.28
C ASP A 145 -17.27 25.23 4.49
N ALA A 146 -17.86 24.13 4.00
CA ALA A 146 -19.27 23.86 4.20
C ALA A 146 -19.66 23.73 5.69
N ALA A 147 -18.80 23.12 6.51
CA ALA A 147 -19.01 23.00 7.95
C ALA A 147 -18.86 24.35 8.68
N MET A 148 -17.86 25.15 8.33
CA MET A 148 -17.64 26.51 8.85
C MET A 148 -18.86 27.41 8.54
N ILE A 149 -19.35 27.37 7.30
CA ILE A 149 -20.54 28.11 6.86
C ILE A 149 -21.79 27.66 7.62
N LEU A 150 -21.97 26.34 7.84
CA LEU A 150 -23.10 25.84 8.61
C LEU A 150 -23.05 26.37 10.05
N PHE A 151 -21.89 26.29 10.70
CA PHE A 151 -21.73 26.75 12.08
C PHE A 151 -21.98 28.27 12.19
N GLU A 152 -21.45 29.06 11.26
CA GLU A 152 -21.71 30.50 11.22
C GLU A 152 -23.21 30.82 11.04
N ARG A 153 -23.90 30.10 10.16
CA ARG A 153 -25.35 30.26 9.98
C ARG A 153 -26.12 29.95 11.26
N TYR A 154 -25.73 28.91 11.98
CA TYR A 154 -26.32 28.57 13.28
C TYR A 154 -26.09 29.69 14.30
N LEU A 155 -24.85 30.18 14.45
CA LEU A 155 -24.52 31.28 15.36
C LEU A 155 -25.36 32.53 15.08
N ARG A 156 -25.53 32.90 13.81
CA ARG A 156 -26.31 34.09 13.41
C ARG A 156 -27.82 33.93 13.56
N GLN A 157 -28.35 32.71 13.53
CA GLN A 157 -29.80 32.48 13.63
C GLN A 157 -30.26 32.31 15.08
N ASP A 158 -29.51 31.57 15.90
CA ASP A 158 -29.97 31.13 17.21
C ASP A 158 -29.22 31.80 18.37
N LEU A 159 -27.89 31.93 18.28
CA LEU A 159 -27.08 32.33 19.43
C LEU A 159 -26.87 33.85 19.53
N LEU A 160 -26.57 34.52 18.41
CA LEU A 160 -26.02 35.87 18.41
C LEU A 160 -26.90 36.93 17.73
N LYS A 161 -28.01 36.54 17.11
CA LYS A 161 -28.86 37.45 16.29
C LYS A 161 -29.28 38.74 17.02
N SER A 162 -29.59 38.65 18.30
CA SER A 162 -30.05 39.78 19.10
C SER A 162 -28.91 40.63 19.69
N THR A 163 -27.72 40.05 19.85
CA THR A 163 -26.64 40.61 20.67
C THR A 163 -25.47 41.10 19.81
N TYR A 164 -25.17 40.41 18.71
CA TYR A 164 -24.11 40.76 17.76
C TYR A 164 -24.62 40.58 16.32
N PRO A 165 -25.45 41.50 15.79
CA PRO A 165 -26.09 41.35 14.48
C PRO A 165 -25.10 41.31 13.30
N ASP A 166 -23.93 41.93 13.47
CA ASP A 166 -22.86 41.99 12.45
C ASP A 166 -21.77 40.93 12.67
N TYR A 167 -22.01 39.93 13.54
CA TYR A 167 -21.03 38.89 13.85
C TYR A 167 -20.66 38.04 12.62
N MET A 168 -19.37 37.99 12.33
CA MET A 168 -18.76 37.08 11.35
C MET A 168 -17.90 36.05 12.08
N LEU A 169 -17.99 34.78 11.66
CA LEU A 169 -17.05 33.76 12.15
C LEU A 169 -15.64 34.05 11.64
N LYS A 170 -15.53 34.56 10.41
CA LYS A 170 -14.27 35.00 9.82
C LYS A 170 -13.70 36.18 10.60
N GLY A 171 -12.47 36.03 11.08
CA GLY A 171 -11.85 37.01 11.98
C GLY A 171 -12.19 36.80 13.46
N SER A 172 -12.86 35.69 13.81
CA SER A 172 -13.22 35.33 15.19
C SER A 172 -12.59 34.01 15.67
N VAL A 173 -11.82 33.32 14.81
CA VAL A 173 -11.08 32.10 15.18
C VAL A 173 -9.69 32.45 15.72
N VAL A 174 -9.37 32.03 16.94
CA VAL A 174 -8.10 32.33 17.64
C VAL A 174 -7.01 31.30 17.39
N GLY A 175 -7.33 30.16 16.78
CA GLY A 175 -6.35 29.11 16.48
C GLY A 175 -7.01 27.76 16.21
N MET A 176 -6.19 26.74 16.00
CA MET A 176 -6.62 25.36 15.85
C MET A 176 -5.70 24.38 16.57
N ILE A 177 -6.25 23.23 16.95
CA ILE A 177 -5.54 22.07 17.48
C ILE A 177 -5.77 20.91 16.51
N ILE A 178 -4.69 20.30 16.04
CA ILE A 178 -4.71 19.05 15.28
C ILE A 178 -4.37 17.92 16.25
N SER A 179 -5.30 16.98 16.45
CA SER A 179 -5.10 15.83 17.36
C SER A 179 -3.88 15.04 16.97
N HIS A 180 -3.76 14.70 15.69
CA HIS A 180 -2.83 13.68 15.21
C HIS A 180 -2.61 13.73 13.69
N SER A 181 -1.67 12.90 13.22
CA SER A 181 -1.10 12.95 11.87
C SER A 181 -1.92 12.27 10.76
N HIS A 182 -3.25 12.10 10.92
CA HIS A 182 -4.10 11.54 9.85
C HIS A 182 -4.84 12.62 9.06
N ILE A 183 -4.97 12.36 7.75
CA ILE A 183 -5.45 13.33 6.76
C ILE A 183 -6.87 13.83 7.00
N ASP A 184 -7.72 13.02 7.61
CA ASP A 184 -9.09 13.39 7.96
C ASP A 184 -9.19 14.37 9.16
N HIS A 185 -8.06 14.74 9.75
CA HIS A 185 -8.01 15.68 10.88
C HIS A 185 -7.25 16.97 10.56
N TYR A 186 -6.36 16.96 9.57
CA TYR A 186 -5.64 18.15 9.11
C TYR A 186 -6.02 18.61 7.69
N GLY A 187 -6.79 17.82 6.96
CA GLY A 187 -7.07 18.01 5.54
C GLY A 187 -7.83 19.29 5.18
N GLY A 188 -8.43 19.99 6.15
CA GLY A 188 -9.05 21.31 5.93
C GLY A 188 -8.32 22.47 6.62
N MET A 189 -7.08 22.29 7.06
CA MET A 189 -6.37 23.30 7.86
C MET A 189 -6.26 24.65 7.15
N GLU A 190 -5.98 24.67 5.84
CA GLU A 190 -5.86 25.91 5.05
C GLU A 190 -7.18 26.70 5.07
N THR A 191 -8.32 26.00 4.97
CA THR A 191 -9.64 26.63 5.08
C THR A 191 -9.88 27.24 6.46
N VAL A 192 -9.47 26.58 7.55
CA VAL A 192 -9.65 27.15 8.90
C VAL A 192 -8.75 28.36 9.13
N MET A 193 -7.54 28.38 8.56
CA MET A 193 -6.63 29.52 8.66
C MET A 193 -7.24 30.82 8.09
N ASP A 194 -8.10 30.73 7.08
CA ASP A 194 -8.80 31.89 6.51
C ASP A 194 -9.78 32.58 7.49
N TYR A 195 -10.12 31.92 8.60
CA TYR A 195 -11.02 32.45 9.63
C TYR A 195 -10.28 33.08 10.83
N PHE A 196 -8.94 33.07 10.84
CA PHE A 196 -8.13 33.57 11.95
C PHE A 196 -8.28 35.08 12.21
N ILE A 197 -8.18 35.50 13.48
CA ILE A 197 -8.45 36.88 13.93
C ILE A 197 -7.43 37.95 13.48
N ASP A 198 -6.30 37.57 12.87
CA ASP A 198 -5.32 38.51 12.32
C ASP A 198 -4.66 37.94 11.07
N PRO A 199 -5.24 38.13 9.87
CA PRO A 199 -4.62 37.64 8.64
C PRO A 199 -3.35 38.44 8.24
N LYS A 200 -3.01 39.53 8.93
CA LYS A 200 -2.03 40.53 8.45
C LYS A 200 -0.67 40.52 9.15
N ASN A 201 -0.49 39.80 10.26
CA ASN A 201 0.80 39.72 10.95
C ASN A 201 1.24 38.27 11.23
N PRO A 202 1.99 37.60 10.33
CA PRO A 202 2.41 36.21 10.50
C PRO A 202 3.47 36.00 11.61
N ASP A 203 4.26 37.02 11.96
CA ASP A 203 5.48 36.85 12.78
C ASP A 203 5.24 36.72 14.29
N ASN A 204 4.00 36.86 14.76
CA ASN A 204 3.62 36.72 16.17
C ASN A 204 2.51 35.67 16.43
N LYS A 205 2.17 34.88 15.42
CA LYS A 205 1.10 33.87 15.49
C LYS A 205 1.59 32.62 16.20
N GLY A 206 0.91 32.23 17.28
CA GLY A 206 1.18 30.97 17.97
C GLY A 206 2.53 30.89 18.69
N LYS A 207 3.13 32.00 19.14
CA LYS A 207 4.30 31.95 20.05
C LYS A 207 3.87 31.69 21.49
N ILE A 208 4.67 30.95 22.24
CA ILE A 208 4.53 30.88 23.71
C ILE A 208 5.01 32.21 24.29
N ILE A 209 4.16 32.83 25.11
CA ILE A 209 4.45 34.09 25.79
C ILE A 209 4.99 33.72 27.17
N GLU A 210 6.30 33.86 27.37
CA GLU A 210 6.91 33.77 28.70
C GLU A 210 6.44 34.99 29.52
N ASN A 211 6.03 34.76 30.77
CA ASN A 211 5.76 35.87 31.68
C ASN A 211 7.10 36.61 31.86
N SER A 212 7.20 37.82 31.34
CA SER A 212 8.32 38.70 31.67
C SER A 212 8.23 39.02 33.16
N ASP A 213 9.19 38.52 33.94
CA ASP A 213 9.49 38.99 35.29
C ASP A 213 9.98 40.45 35.21
N ASP A 214 9.08 41.41 34.99
CA ASP A 214 9.40 42.85 35.07
C ASP A 214 8.13 43.67 35.34
N GLU A 215 7.55 43.49 36.53
CA GLU A 215 7.19 44.64 37.36
C GLU A 215 7.76 44.38 38.77
N ASP A 216 9.03 44.79 38.95
CA ASP A 216 9.65 44.99 40.25
C ASP A 216 8.87 46.09 41.02
N ASP A 217 7.80 45.68 41.71
CA ASP A 217 7.21 46.45 42.80
C ASP A 217 7.83 46.02 44.13
N GLY A 218 9.16 45.99 44.20
CA GLY A 218 9.97 45.69 45.37
C GLY A 218 9.26 45.87 46.71
N LYS A 219 8.69 44.77 47.23
CA LYS A 219 8.37 44.51 48.64
C LYS A 219 7.86 43.08 48.84
N ASN A 220 8.68 42.32 49.56
CA ASN A 220 8.34 41.12 50.32
C ASN A 220 7.71 39.96 49.54
N THR A 221 8.39 38.81 49.52
CA THR A 221 8.04 37.72 50.45
C THR A 221 9.05 36.58 50.37
N GLU A 222 9.71 36.30 51.50
CA GLU A 222 10.13 34.95 51.86
C GLU A 222 8.85 34.10 52.01
N ASN A 223 8.36 33.53 50.91
CA ASN A 223 7.41 32.42 50.85
C ASN A 223 7.31 31.90 49.40
N ALA A 224 8.46 31.54 48.82
CA ALA A 224 8.50 30.69 47.63
C ALA A 224 8.16 29.23 48.03
N LYS A 225 6.91 29.00 48.42
CA LYS A 225 6.31 27.66 48.41
C LYS A 225 5.53 27.54 47.10
N GLU A 226 6.09 26.76 46.18
CA GLU A 226 5.41 26.14 45.02
C GLU A 226 4.36 27.04 44.35
N SER A 227 4.82 27.92 43.44
CA SER A 227 3.93 28.80 42.70
C SER A 227 2.98 28.01 41.79
N LYS A 228 1.69 28.28 41.93
CA LYS A 228 0.55 28.01 41.02
C LYS A 228 0.94 27.44 39.65
N ASP A 229 0.57 26.17 39.41
CA ASP A 229 0.42 25.47 38.13
C ASP A 229 1.15 26.09 36.93
N ASP A 230 2.19 25.42 36.39
CA ASP A 230 2.97 25.80 35.20
C ASP A 230 2.12 25.89 33.91
N VAL A 231 1.25 26.90 33.81
CA VAL A 231 0.40 27.17 32.63
C VAL A 231 1.14 28.10 31.69
N LYS A 232 1.49 27.61 30.49
CA LYS A 232 2.17 28.40 29.45
C LYS A 232 1.13 29.15 28.60
N LYS A 233 1.29 30.46 28.40
CA LYS A 233 0.36 31.26 27.58
C LYS A 233 0.71 31.17 26.10
N VAL A 234 -0.28 31.03 25.23
CA VAL A 234 -0.09 30.95 23.77
C VAL A 234 -0.72 32.16 23.09
N ALA A 235 0.03 32.80 22.19
CA ALA A 235 -0.50 33.86 21.34
C ALA A 235 -1.55 33.33 20.36
N ASN A 236 -2.54 34.17 20.01
CA ASN A 236 -3.57 33.81 19.04
C ASN A 236 -2.97 33.49 17.65
N CYS A 237 -3.83 32.97 16.78
CA CYS A 237 -3.53 32.37 15.49
C CYS A 237 -2.58 31.16 15.59
N PHE A 238 -2.72 30.36 16.65
CA PHE A 238 -1.92 29.15 16.85
C PHE A 238 -2.41 27.98 15.97
N ILE A 239 -1.47 27.10 15.61
CA ILE A 239 -1.71 25.75 15.07
C ILE A 239 -0.92 24.80 15.97
N LEU A 240 -1.61 24.08 16.85
CA LEU A 240 -0.98 23.10 17.75
C LEU A 240 -1.08 21.71 17.14
N ALA A 241 -0.02 20.92 17.24
CA ALA A 241 -0.03 19.49 16.91
C ALA A 241 0.92 18.73 17.84
N PRO A 242 0.76 17.41 18.03
CA PRO A 242 1.75 16.60 18.75
C PRO A 242 3.11 16.61 18.04
N ALA A 243 4.19 16.49 18.80
CA ALA A 243 5.54 16.40 18.25
C ALA A 243 5.67 15.22 17.26
N GLY A 244 6.36 15.46 16.14
CA GLY A 244 6.48 14.49 15.05
C GLY A 244 5.29 14.45 14.09
N PHE A 245 4.28 15.31 14.27
CA PHE A 245 3.11 15.40 13.38
C PHE A 245 3.50 15.48 11.91
N TYR A 246 4.43 16.39 11.56
CA TYR A 246 4.82 16.63 10.18
C TYR A 246 5.42 15.37 9.54
N ASP A 247 6.39 14.76 10.22
CA ASP A 247 7.15 13.61 9.71
C ASP A 247 6.25 12.38 9.52
N HIS A 248 5.32 12.15 10.45
CA HIS A 248 4.37 11.04 10.36
C HIS A 248 3.26 11.28 9.33
N ALA A 249 2.75 12.50 9.21
CA ALA A 249 1.77 12.85 8.16
C ALA A 249 2.36 12.68 6.75
N VAL A 250 3.64 12.99 6.58
CA VAL A 250 4.37 12.80 5.33
C VAL A 250 4.66 11.32 5.06
N SER A 251 5.32 10.63 5.98
CA SER A 251 5.77 9.24 5.75
C SER A 251 4.61 8.29 5.46
N GLU A 252 3.47 8.45 6.16
CA GLU A 252 2.30 7.61 5.95
C GLU A 252 1.64 7.86 4.59
N ASN A 253 1.50 9.10 4.16
CA ASN A 253 0.70 9.44 2.98
C ASN A 253 1.52 9.55 1.68
N VAL A 254 2.83 9.80 1.77
CA VAL A 254 3.68 10.09 0.60
C VAL A 254 4.43 8.85 0.13
N TYR A 255 5.14 8.16 1.03
CA TYR A 255 6.05 7.06 0.65
C TYR A 255 5.31 5.90 -0.02
N LEU A 256 4.12 5.56 0.50
CA LEU A 256 3.27 4.48 -0.01
C LEU A 256 1.91 4.98 -0.52
N GLY A 257 1.77 6.28 -0.82
CA GLY A 257 0.49 6.91 -1.17
C GLY A 257 -0.28 6.20 -2.29
N ASN A 258 0.41 5.73 -3.33
CA ASN A 258 -0.21 4.97 -4.42
C ASN A 258 -0.81 3.64 -3.97
N ALA A 259 -0.05 2.87 -3.16
CA ALA A 259 -0.48 1.57 -2.68
C ALA A 259 -1.59 1.69 -1.63
N MET A 260 -1.40 2.61 -0.69
CA MET A 260 -2.36 2.91 0.36
C MET A 260 -3.67 3.44 -0.22
N GLY A 261 -3.62 4.42 -1.13
CA GLY A 261 -4.81 4.98 -1.79
C GLY A 261 -5.60 3.92 -2.57
N ARG A 262 -4.91 3.03 -3.28
CA ARG A 262 -5.57 1.91 -3.97
C ARG A 262 -6.22 0.93 -3.00
N ARG A 263 -5.58 0.57 -1.89
CA ARG A 263 -6.18 -0.31 -0.85
C ARG A 263 -7.30 0.39 -0.08
N ALA A 264 -7.19 1.69 0.13
CA ALA A 264 -8.22 2.52 0.74
C ALA A 264 -9.53 2.45 -0.05
N SER A 265 -9.48 2.34 -1.39
CA SER A 265 -10.69 2.17 -2.21
C SER A 265 -11.53 0.93 -1.85
N TYR A 266 -10.90 -0.11 -1.29
CA TYR A 266 -11.60 -1.28 -0.75
C TYR A 266 -12.12 -1.00 0.66
N GLN A 267 -11.28 -0.49 1.55
CA GLN A 267 -11.66 -0.18 2.94
C GLN A 267 -12.86 0.78 3.03
N TYR A 268 -12.87 1.80 2.18
CA TYR A 268 -13.89 2.87 2.18
C TYR A 268 -14.92 2.71 1.05
N GLY A 269 -14.94 1.58 0.35
CA GLY A 269 -16.05 1.27 -0.56
C GLY A 269 -16.22 2.24 -1.73
N SER A 270 -15.14 2.81 -2.27
CA SER A 270 -15.23 3.89 -3.27
C SER A 270 -16.02 3.53 -4.53
N PHE A 271 -16.11 2.24 -4.89
CA PHE A 271 -16.86 1.73 -6.04
C PHE A 271 -18.33 1.43 -5.75
N ILE A 272 -18.69 1.33 -4.47
CA ILE A 272 -19.99 0.84 -3.99
C ILE A 272 -20.71 1.90 -3.15
N LYS A 273 -20.27 3.16 -3.21
CA LYS A 273 -20.96 4.29 -2.61
C LYS A 273 -22.41 4.31 -3.09
N PRO A 274 -23.40 4.51 -2.19
CA PRO A 274 -24.79 4.56 -2.59
C PRO A 274 -25.02 5.66 -3.61
N LYS A 275 -25.68 5.30 -4.72
CA LYS A 275 -26.01 6.26 -5.78
C LYS A 275 -27.34 6.97 -5.54
N ASN A 276 -28.21 6.38 -4.72
CA ASN A 276 -29.50 6.92 -4.31
C ASN A 276 -30.02 6.15 -3.08
N ASP A 277 -31.17 6.57 -2.57
CA ASP A 277 -31.87 6.05 -1.40
C ASP A 277 -32.42 4.62 -1.53
N ASN A 278 -32.20 3.92 -2.65
CA ASN A 278 -32.60 2.52 -2.82
C ASN A 278 -31.41 1.55 -2.89
N ASP A 279 -30.17 2.05 -2.74
CA ASP A 279 -28.94 1.25 -2.86
C ASP A 279 -28.49 0.62 -1.53
N LEU A 280 -29.41 -0.14 -0.91
CA LEU A 280 -29.28 -0.73 0.43
C LEU A 280 -28.16 -1.77 0.56
N CYS A 281 -27.64 -2.29 -0.56
CA CYS A 281 -26.67 -3.39 -0.57
C CYS A 281 -25.24 -2.95 -0.91
N GLY A 282 -24.98 -1.64 -0.98
CA GLY A 282 -23.66 -1.05 -1.10
C GLY A 282 -23.01 -0.72 0.26
N GLU A 283 -22.23 0.34 0.30
CA GLU A 283 -21.67 0.92 1.52
C GLU A 283 -22.79 1.42 2.47
N ILE A 284 -22.57 1.26 3.77
CA ILE A 284 -23.55 1.59 4.83
C ILE A 284 -23.00 2.59 5.83
N SER A 285 -21.78 2.34 6.29
CA SER A 285 -20.97 3.19 7.17
C SER A 285 -19.63 2.47 7.33
N ILE A 286 -18.62 3.20 7.75
CA ILE A 286 -17.29 2.69 8.09
C ILE A 286 -17.06 2.63 9.59
N GLY A 287 -18.10 2.73 10.44
CA GLY A 287 -17.96 2.64 11.89
C GLY A 287 -17.73 3.99 12.57
N ILE A 288 -16.63 4.67 12.23
CA ILE A 288 -16.26 5.98 12.79
C ILE A 288 -16.97 7.17 12.11
N GLY A 289 -17.52 6.94 10.93
CA GLY A 289 -18.23 7.94 10.13
C GLY A 289 -18.98 7.29 8.98
N GLN A 290 -19.54 8.10 8.08
CA GLN A 290 -20.33 7.58 6.97
C GLN A 290 -19.48 7.05 5.80
N GLY A 291 -18.31 7.64 5.55
CA GLY A 291 -17.41 7.33 4.43
C GLY A 291 -16.42 8.49 4.19
N GLN A 292 -15.52 8.37 3.22
CA GLN A 292 -14.56 9.44 2.88
C GLN A 292 -15.11 10.45 1.87
N SER A 293 -14.82 11.74 2.07
CA SER A 293 -15.01 12.78 1.05
C SER A 293 -14.02 12.59 -0.12
N THR A 294 -14.39 13.10 -1.30
CA THR A 294 -13.53 13.09 -2.51
C THR A 294 -12.98 14.47 -2.85
N GLY A 295 -12.95 15.36 -1.85
CA GLY A 295 -12.48 16.74 -1.99
C GLY A 295 -10.96 16.85 -1.94
N LYS A 296 -10.47 18.08 -2.05
CA LYS A 296 -9.03 18.36 -2.03
C LYS A 296 -8.55 18.57 -0.60
N PRO A 297 -7.62 17.75 -0.11
CA PRO A 297 -6.97 18.01 1.17
C PRO A 297 -6.03 19.22 1.05
N SER A 298 -5.92 19.98 2.14
CA SER A 298 -4.82 20.88 2.43
C SER A 298 -3.50 20.14 2.30
N ALA A 299 -2.45 20.86 1.96
CA ALA A 299 -1.12 20.31 2.12
C ALA A 299 -0.78 20.11 3.61
N VAL A 300 0.15 19.19 3.88
CA VAL A 300 0.67 19.00 5.24
C VAL A 300 1.47 20.26 5.61
N GLY A 301 0.86 21.15 6.40
CA GLY A 301 1.51 22.33 6.95
C GLY A 301 2.31 22.01 8.21
N ARG A 302 3.31 22.84 8.54
CA ARG A 302 3.97 22.76 9.85
C ARG A 302 3.11 23.45 10.92
N PRO A 303 2.92 22.83 12.10
CA PRO A 303 2.26 23.51 13.21
C PRO A 303 3.10 24.70 13.68
N THR A 304 2.47 25.71 14.29
CA THR A 304 3.18 26.83 14.91
C THR A 304 3.87 26.39 16.20
N ILE A 305 3.29 25.40 16.91
CA ILE A 305 3.86 24.79 18.11
C ILE A 305 3.65 23.27 18.03
N GLU A 306 4.73 22.52 18.23
CA GLU A 306 4.67 21.09 18.49
C GLU A 306 4.70 20.81 19.99
N ILE A 307 3.75 19.99 20.44
CA ILE A 307 3.65 19.57 21.84
C ILE A 307 4.54 18.35 22.05
N SER A 308 5.64 18.52 22.79
CA SER A 308 6.64 17.48 23.05
C SER A 308 6.57 16.86 24.46
N GLU A 309 5.75 17.44 25.33
CA GLU A 309 5.47 16.95 26.69
C GLU A 309 4.02 17.21 27.08
N ASN A 310 3.52 16.51 28.11
CA ASN A 310 2.23 16.84 28.70
C ASN A 310 2.29 18.25 29.29
N VAL A 311 1.39 19.15 28.86
CA VAL A 311 1.49 20.58 29.19
C VAL A 311 0.12 21.23 29.32
N LYS A 312 0.00 22.19 30.25
CA LYS A 312 -1.17 23.07 30.36
C LYS A 312 -0.90 24.36 29.58
N LEU A 313 -1.79 24.66 28.64
CA LEU A 313 -1.71 25.86 27.81
C LEU A 313 -2.91 26.76 28.08
N GLN A 314 -2.64 28.04 28.28
CA GLN A 314 -3.70 29.06 28.22
C GLN A 314 -3.89 29.48 26.77
N LEU A 315 -5.06 29.11 26.22
CA LEU A 315 -5.51 29.44 24.87
C LEU A 315 -6.59 30.51 24.97
N ASP A 316 -6.22 31.75 24.68
CA ASP A 316 -7.05 32.94 24.94
C ASP A 316 -7.45 33.05 26.43
N GLU A 317 -8.73 32.85 26.79
CA GLU A 317 -9.21 32.94 28.18
C GLU A 317 -9.44 31.58 28.85
N ILE A 318 -9.18 30.45 28.17
CA ILE A 318 -9.37 29.11 28.74
C ILE A 318 -8.07 28.31 28.82
N VAL A 319 -8.01 27.37 29.75
CA VAL A 319 -6.88 26.47 29.97
C VAL A 319 -7.19 25.08 29.40
N VAL A 320 -6.28 24.60 28.56
CA VAL A 320 -6.33 23.26 27.95
C VAL A 320 -5.07 22.49 28.35
N GLU A 321 -5.25 21.30 28.92
CA GLU A 321 -4.16 20.37 29.19
C GLU A 321 -4.03 19.39 28.01
N CYS A 322 -2.84 19.35 27.41
CA CYS A 322 -2.50 18.41 26.35
C CYS A 322 -1.82 17.19 26.97
N GLN A 323 -2.35 15.99 26.68
CA GLN A 323 -1.73 14.72 27.06
C GLN A 323 -1.26 14.00 25.79
N LEU A 324 0.05 13.85 25.61
CA LEU A 324 0.62 13.10 24.50
C LEU A 324 0.33 11.61 24.62
N THR A 325 -0.02 11.00 23.49
CA THR A 325 -0.30 9.56 23.38
C THR A 325 0.37 8.99 22.12
N PRO A 326 1.71 9.03 21.98
CA PRO A 326 2.37 8.55 20.77
C PRO A 326 2.21 7.04 20.57
N GLY A 327 2.01 6.62 19.32
CA GLY A 327 1.93 5.21 18.93
C GLY A 327 0.59 4.52 19.23
N THR A 328 -0.46 5.29 19.55
CA THR A 328 -1.83 4.82 19.77
C THR A 328 -2.61 4.71 18.47
N GLU A 329 -3.59 5.58 18.20
CA GLU A 329 -4.27 5.63 16.92
C GLU A 329 -3.30 6.11 15.84
N ALA A 330 -2.46 7.10 16.15
CA ALA A 330 -1.39 7.56 15.27
C ALA A 330 -0.02 7.55 15.98
N PRO A 331 1.09 7.57 15.20
CA PRO A 331 2.43 7.73 15.78
C PRO A 331 2.58 9.03 16.59
N ALA A 332 2.03 10.14 16.08
CA ALA A 332 1.94 11.42 16.77
C ALA A 332 0.47 11.75 17.05
N GLU A 333 0.05 11.63 18.31
CA GLU A 333 -1.31 11.89 18.77
C GLU A 333 -1.31 12.50 20.18
N MET A 334 -2.35 13.29 20.50
CA MET A 334 -2.59 13.80 21.84
C MET A 334 -4.08 13.92 22.18
N ASN A 335 -4.42 13.72 23.46
CA ASN A 335 -5.71 14.08 24.03
C ASN A 335 -5.68 15.51 24.56
N ASN A 336 -6.86 16.13 24.73
CA ASN A 336 -7.00 17.47 25.30
C ASN A 336 -8.09 17.50 26.39
N TYR A 337 -7.74 17.99 27.57
CA TYR A 337 -8.70 18.26 28.65
C TYR A 337 -8.90 19.77 28.79
N ILE A 338 -10.12 20.25 28.58
CA ILE A 338 -10.48 21.67 28.70
C ILE A 338 -10.90 21.93 30.15
N LEU A 339 -10.00 22.49 30.96
CA LEU A 339 -10.14 22.60 32.42
C LEU A 339 -11.36 23.42 32.82
N ASP A 340 -11.52 24.61 32.22
CA ASP A 340 -12.62 25.53 32.55
C ASP A 340 -14.01 24.94 32.27
N TYR A 341 -14.09 24.00 31.33
CA TYR A 341 -15.33 23.36 30.94
C TYR A 341 -15.51 21.97 31.54
N LYS A 342 -14.45 21.39 32.12
CA LYS A 342 -14.36 19.98 32.49
C LYS A 342 -14.79 19.07 31.34
N ALA A 343 -14.29 19.35 30.14
CA ALA A 343 -14.63 18.63 28.92
C ALA A 343 -13.41 17.88 28.42
N LEU A 344 -13.54 16.57 28.22
CA LEU A 344 -12.44 15.69 27.83
C LEU A 344 -12.57 15.32 26.35
N TRP A 345 -11.59 15.74 25.56
CA TRP A 345 -11.47 15.36 24.18
C TRP A 345 -10.38 14.30 24.03
N LEU A 346 -10.77 13.08 23.65
CA LEU A 346 -9.84 11.94 23.51
C LEU A 346 -9.44 11.68 22.05
N ALA A 347 -9.29 12.74 21.24
CA ALA A 347 -8.83 12.66 19.85
C ALA A 347 -9.52 11.51 19.08
N GLU A 348 -8.78 10.45 18.77
CA GLU A 348 -9.32 9.21 18.21
C GLU A 348 -8.99 7.96 19.06
N ASN A 349 -8.42 8.19 20.24
CA ASN A 349 -8.08 7.16 21.23
C ASN A 349 -9.29 6.45 21.84
N CYS A 350 -10.45 7.13 21.91
CA CYS A 350 -11.66 6.60 22.54
C CYS A 350 -12.93 6.95 21.74
N SER A 351 -13.21 6.14 20.73
CA SER A 351 -14.33 6.32 19.80
C SER A 351 -15.54 5.44 20.15
N GLY A 352 -16.65 5.59 19.40
CA GLY A 352 -17.87 4.80 19.57
C GLY A 352 -17.79 3.39 18.98
N THR A 353 -16.58 2.84 18.80
CA THR A 353 -16.29 1.54 18.17
C THR A 353 -14.91 1.06 18.60
N LEU A 354 -14.66 -0.26 18.50
CA LEU A 354 -13.29 -0.79 18.48
C LEU A 354 -12.54 -0.23 17.26
N HIS A 355 -11.36 0.33 17.48
CA HIS A 355 -10.50 0.89 16.43
C HIS A 355 -9.50 -0.13 15.87
N ASN A 356 -8.87 0.22 14.76
CA ASN A 356 -7.83 -0.56 14.11
C ASN A 356 -6.51 -0.49 14.89
N LEU A 357 -5.90 -1.65 15.14
CA LEU A 357 -4.45 -1.76 15.40
C LEU A 357 -3.64 -1.88 14.11
N TYR A 358 -4.30 -2.33 13.05
CA TYR A 358 -3.82 -2.30 11.67
C TYR A 358 -4.99 -1.93 10.76
N THR A 359 -4.82 -0.89 9.97
CA THR A 359 -5.82 -0.42 9.01
C THR A 359 -5.72 -1.20 7.69
N LEU A 360 -6.84 -1.55 7.05
CA LEU A 360 -6.84 -2.38 5.84
C LEU A 360 -6.17 -1.68 4.64
N ARG A 361 -6.20 -0.34 4.59
CA ARG A 361 -5.46 0.49 3.63
C ARG A 361 -3.95 0.28 3.72
N GLY A 362 -3.46 -0.23 4.85
CA GLY A 362 -2.06 -0.49 5.16
C GLY A 362 -1.41 0.73 5.80
N ALA A 363 -0.84 0.56 6.99
CA ALA A 363 -0.03 1.53 7.72
C ALA A 363 0.90 0.76 8.68
N GLU A 364 1.72 1.48 9.44
CA GLU A 364 2.46 0.88 10.56
C GLU A 364 1.52 0.30 11.62
N ILE A 365 2.02 -0.67 12.40
CA ILE A 365 1.21 -1.34 13.42
C ILE A 365 1.19 -0.50 14.69
N ARG A 366 -0.02 -0.25 15.18
CA ARG A 366 -0.30 0.52 16.39
C ARG A 366 -0.06 -0.30 17.66
N ASP A 367 0.26 0.38 18.76
CA ASP A 367 0.56 -0.28 20.03
C ASP A 367 -0.66 -0.38 20.95
N ALA A 368 -1.34 -1.53 20.92
CA ALA A 368 -2.45 -1.82 21.83
C ALA A 368 -2.12 -1.71 23.33
N LYS A 369 -0.88 -2.02 23.73
CA LYS A 369 -0.45 -1.94 25.13
C LYS A 369 -0.26 -0.48 25.54
N ALA A 370 0.40 0.32 24.69
CA ALA A 370 0.56 1.76 24.93
C ALA A 370 -0.81 2.46 24.92
N TRP A 371 -1.69 2.09 23.98
CA TRP A 371 -3.04 2.63 23.89
C TRP A 371 -3.85 2.39 25.16
N ALA A 372 -3.85 1.15 25.66
CA ALA A 372 -4.47 0.84 26.94
C ALA A 372 -3.85 1.63 28.11
N HIS A 373 -2.53 1.84 28.10
CA HIS A 373 -1.84 2.61 29.14
C HIS A 373 -2.25 4.08 29.15
N PHE A 374 -2.24 4.77 28.00
CA PHE A 374 -2.62 6.17 27.91
C PHE A 374 -4.10 6.42 28.22
N LEU A 375 -4.98 5.50 27.82
CA LEU A 375 -6.39 5.53 28.24
C LEU A 375 -6.54 5.37 29.75
N MET A 376 -5.77 4.48 30.38
CA MET A 376 -5.78 4.35 31.84
C MET A 376 -5.27 5.62 32.53
N GLU A 377 -4.24 6.27 32.00
CA GLU A 377 -3.77 7.56 32.48
C GLU A 377 -4.88 8.62 32.39
N ALA A 378 -5.52 8.76 31.22
CA ALA A 378 -6.63 9.70 31.01
C ALA A 378 -7.81 9.41 31.95
N ALA A 379 -8.17 8.14 32.14
CA ALA A 379 -9.24 7.73 33.04
C ALA A 379 -8.94 8.15 34.49
N VAL A 380 -7.70 8.02 34.94
CA VAL A 380 -7.27 8.37 36.31
C VAL A 380 -7.21 9.88 36.50
N LYS A 381 -6.63 10.60 35.55
CA LYS A 381 -6.46 12.06 35.64
C LYS A 381 -7.76 12.83 35.46
N TYR A 382 -8.58 12.44 34.49
CA TYR A 382 -9.71 13.26 34.02
C TYR A 382 -11.07 12.59 34.20
N GLY A 383 -11.13 11.26 34.20
CA GLY A 383 -12.40 10.51 34.09
C GLY A 383 -13.41 10.78 35.22
N ASN A 384 -12.96 11.10 36.43
CA ASN A 384 -13.86 11.42 37.56
C ASN A 384 -14.39 12.87 37.52
N ASP A 385 -13.64 13.78 36.92
CA ASP A 385 -13.94 15.21 36.90
C ASP A 385 -14.66 15.65 35.63
N ALA A 386 -14.45 14.94 34.52
CA ALA A 386 -15.05 15.25 33.24
C ALA A 386 -16.59 15.23 33.31
N LYS A 387 -17.22 16.25 32.76
CA LYS A 387 -18.67 16.35 32.58
C LYS A 387 -19.14 15.76 31.26
N VAL A 388 -18.25 15.75 30.27
CA VAL A 388 -18.50 15.24 28.93
C VAL A 388 -17.19 14.69 28.37
N ILE A 389 -17.30 13.58 27.66
CA ILE A 389 -16.26 13.04 26.79
C ILE A 389 -16.74 13.14 25.34
N PHE A 390 -15.87 13.60 24.47
CA PHE A 390 -16.12 13.73 23.04
C PHE A 390 -14.83 13.50 22.25
N GLN A 391 -14.94 13.32 20.95
CA GLN A 391 -13.82 12.87 20.12
C GLN A 391 -14.02 13.28 18.65
N SER A 392 -13.00 13.08 17.83
CA SER A 392 -12.96 13.51 16.42
C SER A 392 -13.89 12.71 15.51
N HIS A 393 -14.47 11.61 16.00
CA HIS A 393 -15.45 10.77 15.29
C HIS A 393 -16.67 10.45 16.15
N ASN A 394 -17.73 9.91 15.54
CA ASN A 394 -18.97 9.54 16.24
C ASN A 394 -19.55 10.70 17.09
N TRP A 395 -20.02 10.42 18.32
CA TRP A 395 -20.78 11.34 19.16
C TRP A 395 -20.30 11.38 20.63
N PRO A 396 -20.55 12.49 21.36
CA PRO A 396 -20.18 12.63 22.77
C PRO A 396 -20.95 11.71 23.73
N HIS A 397 -20.45 11.61 24.96
CA HIS A 397 -21.14 11.01 26.10
C HIS A 397 -21.03 11.92 27.33
N TRP A 398 -22.11 12.03 28.11
CA TRP A 398 -22.21 12.93 29.27
C TRP A 398 -22.14 12.15 30.58
N GLN A 399 -21.52 12.73 31.60
CA GLN A 399 -21.33 12.10 32.91
C GLN A 399 -22.68 11.90 33.64
N ASN A 400 -22.83 10.77 34.32
CA ASN A 400 -23.91 10.53 35.28
C ASN A 400 -23.91 11.58 36.40
N ASP A 401 -25.05 11.81 37.07
CA ASP A 401 -25.01 12.66 38.27
C ASP A 401 -24.27 12.03 39.45
N THR A 402 -24.03 12.87 40.45
CA THR A 402 -23.38 12.50 41.71
C THR A 402 -24.09 11.40 42.50
N THR A 403 -25.32 11.03 42.15
CA THR A 403 -26.07 9.92 42.75
C THR A 403 -26.09 8.66 41.87
N GLY A 404 -25.39 8.67 40.73
CA GLY A 404 -25.43 7.61 39.73
C GLY A 404 -26.76 7.50 38.99
N LYS A 405 -27.61 8.55 39.06
CA LYS A 405 -28.91 8.60 38.40
C LYS A 405 -28.87 9.47 37.15
N VAL A 406 -29.83 9.23 36.28
CA VAL A 406 -30.09 10.03 35.08
C VAL A 406 -30.83 11.30 35.54
N VAL A 407 -30.14 12.45 35.59
CA VAL A 407 -30.70 13.76 36.02
C VAL A 407 -31.90 14.15 35.18
N ASN A 408 -31.82 13.84 33.89
CA ASN A 408 -32.82 14.15 32.90
C ASN A 408 -32.94 12.94 31.98
N LYS A 409 -34.08 12.24 32.00
CA LYS A 409 -34.36 11.07 31.14
C LYS A 409 -34.20 11.35 29.63
N SER A 410 -34.06 12.62 29.25
CA SER A 410 -33.85 13.10 27.88
C SER A 410 -32.38 13.14 27.45
N VAL A 411 -31.42 12.98 28.39
CA VAL A 411 -29.97 12.99 28.11
C VAL A 411 -29.39 11.62 28.43
N PRO A 412 -28.85 10.88 27.44
CA PRO A 412 -28.15 9.63 27.71
C PRO A 412 -26.82 9.93 28.44
N THR A 413 -26.65 9.36 29.63
CA THR A 413 -25.46 9.55 30.46
C THR A 413 -24.71 8.25 30.69
N VAL A 414 -23.40 8.35 30.93
CA VAL A 414 -22.49 7.23 31.20
C VAL A 414 -21.59 7.56 32.40
N ASP A 415 -20.94 6.54 32.95
CA ASP A 415 -19.75 6.75 33.77
C ASP A 415 -18.55 6.91 32.82
N ILE A 416 -18.06 8.14 32.64
CA ILE A 416 -16.97 8.46 31.70
C ILE A 416 -15.69 7.71 32.09
N ARG A 417 -15.39 7.61 33.38
CA ARG A 417 -14.23 6.84 33.84
C ARG A 417 -14.36 5.38 33.42
N ASN A 418 -15.52 4.77 33.64
CA ASN A 418 -15.74 3.38 33.24
C ASN A 418 -15.71 3.21 31.72
N PHE A 419 -16.28 4.15 30.95
CA PHE A 419 -16.22 4.14 29.49
C PHE A 419 -14.78 4.11 28.95
N ILE A 420 -13.89 4.95 29.49
CA ILE A 420 -12.47 4.95 29.11
C ILE A 420 -11.78 3.63 29.53
N ILE A 421 -12.08 3.11 30.73
CA ILE A 421 -11.52 1.83 31.21
C ILE A 421 -11.96 0.66 30.34
N GLU A 422 -13.22 0.62 29.90
CA GLU A 422 -13.74 -0.42 29.02
C GLU A 422 -13.04 -0.41 27.66
N THR A 423 -12.79 0.77 27.10
CA THR A 423 -11.98 0.94 25.89
C THR A 423 -10.54 0.49 26.11
N ALA A 424 -9.91 0.86 27.23
CA ALA A 424 -8.55 0.39 27.56
C ALA A 424 -8.49 -1.14 27.71
N ALA A 425 -9.52 -1.72 28.32
CA ALA A 425 -9.59 -3.15 28.60
C ALA A 425 -9.65 -3.99 27.33
N ILE A 426 -10.40 -3.57 26.29
CA ILE A 426 -10.46 -4.34 25.04
C ILE A 426 -9.11 -4.36 24.30
N TYR A 427 -8.39 -3.23 24.24
CA TYR A 427 -7.05 -3.19 23.64
C TYR A 427 -6.07 -4.07 24.41
N LYS A 428 -6.07 -3.97 25.75
CA LYS A 428 -5.21 -4.80 26.60
C LYS A 428 -5.56 -6.29 26.48
N TYR A 429 -6.84 -6.63 26.38
CA TYR A 429 -7.29 -8.01 26.22
C TYR A 429 -6.84 -8.60 24.89
N ILE A 430 -7.09 -7.91 23.78
CA ILE A 430 -6.65 -8.34 22.44
C ILE A 430 -5.13 -8.54 22.44
N HIS A 431 -4.39 -7.57 23.01
CA HIS A 431 -2.94 -7.67 23.15
C HIS A 431 -2.51 -8.93 23.94
N ASP A 432 -2.96 -9.05 25.19
CA ASP A 432 -2.46 -10.09 26.11
C ASP A 432 -2.88 -11.50 25.70
N GLN A 433 -4.13 -11.68 25.24
CA GLN A 433 -4.60 -12.98 24.81
C GLN A 433 -3.95 -13.41 23.50
N THR A 434 -3.66 -12.47 22.59
CA THR A 434 -2.86 -12.75 21.40
C THR A 434 -1.47 -13.25 21.79
N LEU A 435 -0.78 -12.54 22.70
CA LEU A 435 0.54 -12.95 23.19
C LEU A 435 0.51 -14.30 23.92
N LEU A 436 -0.55 -14.56 24.71
CA LEU A 436 -0.73 -15.85 25.37
C LEU A 436 -0.77 -16.98 24.33
N TYR A 437 -1.63 -16.86 23.32
CA TYR A 437 -1.76 -17.89 22.29
C TYR A 437 -0.51 -18.02 21.42
N MET A 438 0.18 -16.92 21.12
CA MET A 438 1.49 -16.96 20.45
C MET A 438 2.53 -17.74 21.27
N ASN A 439 2.60 -17.50 22.59
CA ASN A 439 3.50 -18.24 23.48
C ASN A 439 3.11 -19.73 23.64
N MET A 440 1.85 -20.08 23.36
CA MET A 440 1.41 -21.47 23.26
C MET A 440 1.75 -22.12 21.90
N GLY A 441 2.32 -21.37 20.96
CA GLY A 441 2.78 -21.85 19.65
C GLY A 441 1.77 -21.71 18.52
N TYR A 442 0.59 -21.12 18.78
CA TYR A 442 -0.44 -20.91 17.75
C TYR A 442 -0.01 -19.86 16.72
N LYS A 443 -0.41 -20.07 15.47
CA LYS A 443 -0.09 -19.20 14.33
C LYS A 443 -1.10 -18.07 14.20
N MET A 444 -0.73 -17.03 13.44
CA MET A 444 -1.50 -15.81 13.29
C MET A 444 -3.01 -16.03 13.02
N ASN A 445 -3.36 -16.92 12.10
CA ASN A 445 -4.77 -17.22 11.78
C ASN A 445 -5.48 -18.01 12.89
N GLU A 446 -4.78 -18.93 13.55
CA GLU A 446 -5.31 -19.72 14.67
C GLU A 446 -5.56 -18.81 15.89
N VAL A 447 -4.62 -17.93 16.21
CA VAL A 447 -4.73 -16.94 17.29
C VAL A 447 -5.93 -16.03 17.06
N ALA A 448 -6.11 -15.55 15.82
CA ALA A 448 -7.23 -14.68 15.46
C ALA A 448 -8.60 -15.39 15.54
N ASP A 449 -8.67 -16.69 15.29
CA ASP A 449 -9.89 -17.51 15.42
C ASP A 449 -10.19 -17.87 16.89
N MET A 450 -9.14 -18.16 17.68
CA MET A 450 -9.27 -18.48 19.11
C MET A 450 -9.59 -17.26 19.99
N LEU A 451 -9.35 -16.04 19.50
CA LEU A 451 -9.58 -14.81 20.27
C LEU A 451 -11.09 -14.48 20.36
N VAL A 452 -11.73 -15.02 21.39
CA VAL A 452 -13.11 -14.70 21.73
C VAL A 452 -13.15 -13.62 22.81
N LEU A 453 -13.85 -12.50 22.55
CA LEU A 453 -14.04 -11.45 23.55
C LEU A 453 -14.92 -11.94 24.72
N PRO A 454 -14.70 -11.50 25.97
CA PRO A 454 -15.60 -11.82 27.08
C PRO A 454 -17.03 -11.29 26.84
N ARG A 455 -18.05 -11.97 27.38
CA ARG A 455 -19.47 -11.62 27.16
C ARG A 455 -19.80 -10.15 27.51
N GLY A 456 -19.16 -9.58 28.53
CA GLY A 456 -19.34 -8.18 28.89
C GLY A 456 -18.90 -7.22 27.77
N MET A 457 -17.73 -7.45 27.18
CA MET A 457 -17.22 -6.67 26.06
C MET A 457 -18.07 -6.86 24.80
N GLN A 458 -18.51 -8.09 24.51
CA GLN A 458 -19.36 -8.38 23.33
C GLN A 458 -20.72 -7.67 23.35
N LYS A 459 -21.25 -7.39 24.56
CA LYS A 459 -22.52 -6.68 24.75
C LYS A 459 -22.37 -5.17 24.75
N ASN A 460 -21.17 -4.66 25.00
CA ASN A 460 -20.93 -3.23 25.04
C ASN A 460 -20.95 -2.66 23.61
N TRP A 461 -21.93 -1.80 23.34
CA TRP A 461 -22.13 -1.19 22.02
C TRP A 461 -20.91 -0.41 21.53
N THR A 462 -20.24 0.31 22.43
CA THR A 462 -19.11 1.18 22.06
C THR A 462 -17.83 0.41 21.77
N LEU A 463 -17.79 -0.88 22.11
CA LEU A 463 -16.68 -1.78 21.82
C LEU A 463 -16.96 -2.69 20.62
N LYS A 464 -18.10 -2.51 19.95
CA LYS A 464 -18.46 -3.28 18.76
C LYS A 464 -17.44 -3.06 17.63
N PRO A 465 -17.19 -4.07 16.80
CA PRO A 465 -16.16 -4.03 15.77
C PRO A 465 -16.64 -3.36 14.48
N PHE A 466 -17.14 -2.12 14.54
CA PHE A 466 -17.63 -1.42 13.35
C PHE A 466 -16.49 -0.95 12.44
N TYR A 467 -15.32 -0.64 13.03
CA TYR A 467 -14.13 -0.22 12.30
C TYR A 467 -13.01 -1.28 12.39
N GLY A 468 -12.37 -1.40 13.55
CA GLY A 468 -11.43 -2.47 13.86
C GLY A 468 -12.15 -3.75 14.29
N THR A 469 -11.52 -4.91 14.07
CA THR A 469 -12.07 -6.20 14.48
C THR A 469 -11.10 -6.92 15.39
N PRO A 470 -11.57 -7.74 16.37
CA PRO A 470 -10.68 -8.58 17.16
C PRO A 470 -9.79 -9.47 16.28
N VAL A 471 -10.33 -9.96 15.16
CA VAL A 471 -9.62 -10.84 14.24
C VAL A 471 -8.39 -10.15 13.65
N HIS A 472 -8.55 -9.03 12.94
CA HIS A 472 -7.37 -8.39 12.33
C HIS A 472 -6.51 -7.62 13.33
N ASN A 473 -7.07 -7.19 14.46
CA ASN A 473 -6.28 -6.61 15.54
C ASN A 473 -5.38 -7.65 16.23
N ALA A 474 -5.83 -8.90 16.38
CA ALA A 474 -4.98 -10.00 16.84
C ALA A 474 -3.83 -10.26 15.86
N LYS A 475 -4.12 -10.26 14.55
CA LYS A 475 -3.08 -10.39 13.52
C LYS A 475 -2.07 -9.24 13.55
N ALA A 476 -2.54 -8.02 13.81
CA ALA A 476 -1.67 -6.85 13.98
C ALA A 476 -0.72 -7.03 15.16
N VAL A 477 -1.23 -7.44 16.32
CA VAL A 477 -0.39 -7.73 17.50
C VAL A 477 0.59 -8.86 17.19
N TYR A 478 0.16 -9.93 16.53
CA TYR A 478 1.05 -11.02 16.11
C TYR A 478 2.19 -10.50 15.22
N GLN A 479 1.85 -9.75 14.17
CA GLN A 479 2.80 -9.17 13.21
C GLN A 479 3.78 -8.22 13.90
N LYS A 480 3.34 -7.45 14.91
CA LYS A 480 4.23 -6.55 15.67
C LYS A 480 5.33 -7.30 16.43
N TYR A 481 5.00 -8.46 17.01
CA TYR A 481 5.93 -9.17 17.90
C TYR A 481 6.73 -10.29 17.22
N LEU A 482 6.15 -11.00 16.25
CA LEU A 482 6.81 -12.11 15.55
C LEU A 482 6.99 -11.88 14.04
N GLY A 483 6.43 -10.81 13.48
CA GLY A 483 6.46 -10.57 12.05
C GLY A 483 5.62 -11.56 11.24
N TRP A 484 5.95 -11.66 9.95
CA TRP A 484 5.21 -12.44 8.96
C TRP A 484 5.53 -13.95 8.99
N TYR A 485 6.73 -14.32 9.46
CA TYR A 485 7.20 -15.70 9.42
C TYR A 485 6.53 -16.52 10.54
N ASP A 486 5.79 -17.56 10.16
CA ASP A 486 5.01 -18.39 11.07
C ASP A 486 5.78 -19.59 11.63
N ALA A 487 7.10 -19.64 11.46
CA ALA A 487 7.96 -20.77 11.80
C ALA A 487 7.71 -22.06 10.99
N ASN A 488 6.95 -22.00 9.88
CA ASN A 488 6.86 -23.09 8.91
C ASN A 488 7.81 -22.81 7.73
N PRO A 489 8.90 -23.60 7.56
CA PRO A 489 9.89 -23.34 6.52
C PRO A 489 9.34 -23.34 5.09
N ILE A 490 8.20 -23.98 4.83
CA ILE A 490 7.58 -23.95 3.49
C ILE A 490 7.13 -22.52 3.11
N HIS A 491 6.84 -21.67 4.11
CA HIS A 491 6.42 -20.29 3.91
C HIS A 491 7.61 -19.30 3.88
N LEU A 492 8.86 -19.74 4.12
CA LEU A 492 10.05 -18.85 4.08
C LEU A 492 10.25 -18.24 2.69
N GLN A 493 10.02 -19.05 1.66
CA GLN A 493 10.11 -18.68 0.26
C GLN A 493 8.93 -19.32 -0.46
N GLU A 494 7.74 -18.92 -0.05
CA GLU A 494 6.51 -19.37 -0.70
C GLU A 494 6.51 -18.94 -2.18
N LEU A 495 5.95 -19.80 -3.02
CA LEU A 495 5.77 -19.49 -4.43
C LEU A 495 4.87 -18.26 -4.57
N PRO A 496 5.10 -17.37 -5.56
CA PRO A 496 4.18 -16.29 -5.87
C PRO A 496 2.72 -16.79 -5.99
N PRO A 497 1.70 -16.02 -5.54
CA PRO A 497 0.33 -16.51 -5.36
C PRO A 497 -0.26 -17.25 -6.56
N GLU A 498 -0.01 -16.76 -7.76
CA GLU A 498 -0.52 -17.34 -8.99
C GLU A 498 0.15 -18.68 -9.36
N GLN A 499 1.46 -18.81 -9.14
CA GLN A 499 2.15 -20.10 -9.30
C GLN A 499 1.66 -21.10 -8.25
N LEU A 500 1.56 -20.67 -6.99
CA LEU A 500 1.10 -21.52 -5.91
C LEU A 500 -0.30 -22.06 -6.22
N ALA A 501 -1.20 -21.19 -6.69
CA ALA A 501 -2.55 -21.56 -7.11
C ALA A 501 -2.53 -22.62 -8.22
N LYS A 502 -1.73 -22.41 -9.27
CA LYS A 502 -1.56 -23.35 -10.39
C LYS A 502 -1.06 -24.72 -9.93
N GLU A 503 0.01 -24.75 -9.15
CA GLU A 503 0.59 -26.00 -8.66
C GLU A 503 -0.36 -26.72 -7.69
N THR A 504 -1.03 -25.96 -6.81
CA THR A 504 -2.05 -26.49 -5.90
C THR A 504 -3.20 -27.14 -6.66
N LEU A 505 -3.78 -26.44 -7.64
CA LEU A 505 -4.87 -26.98 -8.45
C LEU A 505 -4.43 -28.17 -9.31
N ARG A 506 -3.19 -28.21 -9.80
CA ARG A 506 -2.65 -29.39 -10.49
C ARG A 506 -2.75 -30.65 -9.63
N TYR A 507 -2.39 -30.57 -8.35
CA TYR A 507 -2.49 -31.71 -7.42
C TYR A 507 -3.92 -31.97 -6.94
N VAL A 508 -4.66 -30.92 -6.59
CA VAL A 508 -6.02 -31.02 -6.01
C VAL A 508 -7.06 -31.45 -7.05
N MET A 509 -6.96 -30.96 -8.28
CA MET A 509 -7.99 -31.22 -9.30
C MET A 509 -7.85 -32.57 -9.97
N ALA A 510 -6.64 -33.14 -10.06
CA ALA A 510 -6.31 -34.42 -10.73
C ALA A 510 -7.18 -34.77 -11.97
N GLY A 511 -7.64 -33.75 -12.71
CA GLY A 511 -8.47 -33.88 -13.91
C GLY A 511 -9.99 -33.58 -13.87
N SER A 512 -10.61 -32.97 -12.85
CA SER A 512 -12.04 -32.54 -13.00
C SER A 512 -12.38 -31.15 -12.48
N ARG A 513 -12.38 -30.20 -13.41
CA ARG A 513 -12.82 -28.80 -13.23
C ARG A 513 -14.31 -28.70 -12.89
N GLU A 514 -15.15 -29.54 -13.51
CA GLU A 514 -16.61 -29.55 -13.32
C GLU A 514 -16.98 -29.91 -11.88
N LYS A 515 -16.27 -30.87 -11.29
CA LYS A 515 -16.49 -31.27 -9.90
C LYS A 515 -16.17 -30.13 -8.93
N MET A 516 -15.09 -29.39 -9.17
CA MET A 516 -14.73 -28.23 -8.35
C MET A 516 -15.81 -27.13 -8.42
N LEU A 517 -16.31 -26.80 -9.61
CA LEU A 517 -17.40 -25.84 -9.78
C LEU A 517 -18.68 -26.30 -9.07
N SER A 518 -19.01 -27.59 -9.15
CA SER A 518 -20.14 -28.18 -8.42
C SER A 518 -19.97 -28.02 -6.90
N MET A 519 -18.78 -28.32 -6.37
CA MET A 519 -18.48 -28.17 -4.94
C MET A 519 -18.57 -26.71 -4.48
N ILE A 520 -18.05 -25.77 -5.27
CA ILE A 520 -18.18 -24.32 -5.00
C ILE A 520 -19.66 -23.92 -4.96
N GLY A 521 -20.47 -24.38 -5.92
CA GLY A 521 -21.91 -24.14 -5.94
C GLY A 521 -22.63 -24.70 -4.71
N GLU A 522 -22.27 -25.92 -4.29
CA GLU A 522 -22.78 -26.53 -3.06
C GLU A 522 -22.38 -25.76 -1.81
N ASP A 523 -21.13 -25.28 -1.74
CA ASP A 523 -20.65 -24.49 -0.61
C ASP A 523 -21.40 -23.16 -0.50
N ILE A 524 -21.63 -22.47 -1.61
CA ILE A 524 -22.50 -21.28 -1.63
C ILE A 524 -23.92 -21.64 -1.15
N ALA A 525 -24.49 -22.73 -1.65
CA ALA A 525 -25.83 -23.17 -1.27
C ALA A 525 -25.94 -23.60 0.21
N LYS A 526 -24.84 -24.01 0.84
CA LYS A 526 -24.76 -24.40 2.27
C LYS A 526 -24.32 -23.26 3.19
N GLY A 527 -24.00 -22.09 2.65
CA GLY A 527 -23.54 -20.95 3.44
C GLY A 527 -22.03 -20.92 3.72
N ASN A 528 -21.24 -21.80 3.09
CA ASN A 528 -19.79 -21.89 3.21
C ASN A 528 -19.09 -20.85 2.31
N TYR A 529 -19.39 -19.57 2.52
CA TYR A 529 -18.96 -18.51 1.58
C TYR A 529 -17.45 -18.30 1.53
N TRP A 530 -16.76 -18.41 2.66
CA TRP A 530 -15.31 -18.19 2.69
C TRP A 530 -14.56 -19.17 1.81
N ILE A 531 -14.85 -20.47 1.93
CA ILE A 531 -14.17 -21.51 1.14
C ILE A 531 -14.56 -21.41 -0.34
N ALA A 532 -15.82 -21.07 -0.65
CA ALA A 532 -16.27 -20.85 -2.02
C ALA A 532 -15.52 -19.68 -2.68
N ALA A 533 -15.37 -18.55 -1.97
CA ALA A 533 -14.61 -17.40 -2.44
C ALA A 533 -13.12 -17.75 -2.61
N TYR A 534 -12.51 -18.41 -1.62
CA TYR A 534 -11.12 -18.83 -1.66
C TYR A 534 -10.83 -19.73 -2.86
N MET A 535 -11.60 -20.81 -3.04
CA MET A 535 -11.39 -21.76 -4.14
C MET A 535 -11.65 -21.12 -5.51
N SER A 536 -12.68 -20.27 -5.62
CA SER A 536 -12.92 -19.52 -6.86
C SER A 536 -11.75 -18.58 -7.18
N ASN A 537 -11.16 -17.93 -6.17
CA ASN A 537 -9.99 -17.08 -6.36
C ASN A 537 -8.75 -17.88 -6.78
N GLN A 538 -8.53 -19.08 -6.22
CA GLN A 538 -7.45 -19.96 -6.66
C GLN A 538 -7.60 -20.35 -8.14
N MET A 539 -8.84 -20.64 -8.60
CA MET A 539 -9.10 -20.89 -10.03
C MET A 539 -8.76 -19.67 -10.90
N ILE A 540 -9.15 -18.47 -10.47
CA ILE A 540 -8.85 -17.22 -11.19
C ILE A 540 -7.34 -16.95 -11.25
N LEU A 541 -6.62 -17.14 -10.15
CA LEU A 541 -5.17 -16.92 -10.06
C LEU A 541 -4.36 -17.92 -10.90
N SER A 542 -4.81 -19.17 -10.96
CA SER A 542 -4.12 -20.22 -11.72
C SER A 542 -4.17 -20.04 -13.25
N GLY A 543 -5.19 -19.33 -13.75
CA GLY A 543 -5.56 -19.29 -15.17
C GLY A 543 -6.32 -20.55 -15.66
N ASP A 544 -6.57 -21.54 -14.80
CA ASP A 544 -7.24 -22.78 -15.20
C ASP A 544 -8.73 -22.61 -15.50
N CYS A 545 -9.30 -21.41 -15.31
CA CYS A 545 -10.69 -21.07 -15.64
C CYS A 545 -10.85 -20.02 -16.73
N ASP A 546 -9.80 -19.73 -17.50
CA ASP A 546 -9.76 -18.65 -18.49
C ASP A 546 -10.90 -18.72 -19.53
N ASP A 547 -11.31 -19.93 -19.94
CA ASP A 547 -12.41 -20.17 -20.88
C ASP A 547 -13.82 -19.91 -20.30
N ILE A 548 -13.93 -19.82 -18.98
CA ILE A 548 -15.19 -19.60 -18.23
C ILE A 548 -15.02 -18.53 -17.14
N ALA A 549 -14.07 -17.61 -17.32
CA ALA A 549 -13.61 -16.70 -16.27
C ALA A 549 -14.77 -15.89 -15.66
N ASP A 550 -15.72 -15.43 -16.47
CA ASP A 550 -16.89 -14.68 -16.00
C ASP A 550 -17.77 -15.51 -15.05
N ASN A 551 -17.94 -16.81 -15.29
CA ASN A 551 -18.71 -17.68 -14.41
C ASN A 551 -18.03 -17.84 -13.05
N VAL A 552 -16.71 -18.10 -13.04
CA VAL A 552 -15.94 -18.24 -11.80
C VAL A 552 -15.85 -16.92 -11.02
N ARG A 553 -15.67 -15.79 -11.73
CA ARG A 553 -15.73 -14.45 -11.14
C ARG A 553 -17.10 -14.17 -10.50
N ASN A 554 -18.19 -14.58 -11.15
CA ASN A 554 -19.54 -14.43 -10.60
C ASN A 554 -19.77 -15.29 -9.35
N LEU A 555 -19.24 -16.52 -9.30
CA LEU A 555 -19.28 -17.38 -8.11
C LEU A 555 -18.49 -16.74 -6.95
N CYS A 556 -17.26 -16.28 -7.23
CA CYS A 556 -16.43 -15.58 -6.26
C CYS A 556 -17.12 -14.32 -5.73
N ALA A 557 -17.63 -13.48 -6.62
CA ALA A 557 -18.35 -12.25 -6.28
C ALA A 557 -19.61 -12.53 -5.46
N THR A 558 -20.34 -13.60 -5.77
CA THR A 558 -21.52 -14.03 -5.00
C THR A 558 -21.14 -14.40 -3.57
N ALA A 559 -20.10 -15.21 -3.40
CA ALA A 559 -19.61 -15.61 -2.09
C ALA A 559 -19.10 -14.40 -1.27
N LEU A 560 -18.30 -13.52 -1.87
CA LEU A 560 -17.80 -12.30 -1.23
C LEU A 560 -18.93 -11.36 -0.82
N ARG A 561 -19.98 -11.20 -1.63
CA ARG A 561 -21.17 -10.41 -1.25
C ARG A 561 -21.84 -10.94 0.00
N GLN A 562 -22.02 -12.26 0.10
CA GLN A 562 -22.62 -12.85 1.29
C GLN A 562 -21.75 -12.62 2.54
N LEU A 563 -20.42 -12.69 2.41
CA LEU A 563 -19.50 -12.32 3.50
C LEU A 563 -19.65 -10.83 3.89
N GLY A 564 -19.74 -9.93 2.91
CA GLY A 564 -19.96 -8.50 3.15
C GLY A 564 -21.32 -8.20 3.79
N TYR A 565 -22.39 -8.90 3.41
CA TYR A 565 -23.73 -8.75 3.98
C TYR A 565 -23.83 -9.23 5.43
N GLN A 566 -22.94 -10.14 5.83
CA GLN A 566 -22.83 -10.66 7.20
C GLN A 566 -21.84 -9.89 8.08
N SER A 567 -21.11 -8.92 7.53
CA SER A 567 -20.04 -8.23 8.24
C SER A 567 -20.61 -7.14 9.15
N GLU A 568 -20.32 -7.24 10.45
CA GLU A 568 -20.59 -6.17 11.44
C GLU A 568 -19.64 -4.97 11.25
N SER A 569 -18.42 -5.21 10.75
CA SER A 569 -17.46 -4.18 10.40
C SER A 569 -17.79 -3.55 9.04
N GLY A 570 -17.90 -2.22 9.03
CA GLY A 570 -18.10 -1.43 7.82
C GLY A 570 -16.93 -1.54 6.84
N THR A 571 -15.69 -1.55 7.35
CA THR A 571 -14.49 -1.66 6.51
C THR A 571 -14.35 -3.03 5.87
N TRP A 572 -14.71 -4.11 6.59
CA TRP A 572 -14.74 -5.46 6.02
C TRP A 572 -15.86 -5.61 5.00
N ARG A 573 -17.07 -5.10 5.31
CA ARG A 573 -18.18 -5.06 4.35
C ARG A 573 -17.73 -4.41 3.04
N ASN A 574 -17.15 -3.21 3.15
CA ASN A 574 -16.70 -2.45 2.00
C ASN A 574 -15.63 -3.20 1.21
N ALA A 575 -14.64 -3.80 1.88
CA ALA A 575 -13.59 -4.56 1.20
C ALA A 575 -14.15 -5.77 0.42
N TYR A 576 -15.07 -6.54 1.02
CA TYR A 576 -15.72 -7.67 0.35
C TYR A 576 -16.58 -7.25 -0.84
N LEU A 577 -17.36 -6.17 -0.69
CA LEU A 577 -18.27 -5.70 -1.73
C LEU A 577 -17.52 -4.99 -2.87
N SER A 578 -16.46 -4.23 -2.57
CA SER A 578 -15.56 -3.68 -3.59
C SER A 578 -14.86 -4.79 -4.39
N ALA A 579 -14.37 -5.84 -3.73
CA ALA A 579 -13.81 -7.02 -4.41
C ALA A 579 -14.84 -7.67 -5.34
N ALA A 580 -16.07 -7.89 -4.85
CA ALA A 580 -17.15 -8.46 -5.65
C ALA A 580 -17.57 -7.56 -6.81
N TYR A 581 -17.48 -6.24 -6.65
CA TYR A 581 -17.76 -5.27 -7.70
C TYR A 581 -16.70 -5.33 -8.80
N GLU A 582 -15.42 -5.34 -8.44
CA GLU A 582 -14.31 -5.40 -9.40
C GLU A 582 -14.26 -6.74 -10.16
N LEU A 583 -14.59 -7.85 -9.52
CA LEU A 583 -14.68 -9.17 -10.17
C LEU A 583 -15.65 -9.18 -11.35
N VAL A 584 -16.76 -8.44 -11.25
CA VAL A 584 -17.80 -8.38 -12.29
C VAL A 584 -17.67 -7.12 -13.17
N ASN A 585 -16.88 -6.13 -12.75
CA ASN A 585 -16.61 -4.88 -13.48
C ASN A 585 -15.10 -4.57 -13.57
N PRO A 586 -14.28 -5.46 -14.16
CA PRO A 586 -12.81 -5.32 -14.09
C PRO A 586 -12.28 -4.04 -14.75
N LYS A 587 -13.02 -3.41 -15.66
CA LYS A 587 -12.54 -2.26 -16.46
C LYS A 587 -12.60 -0.91 -15.73
N LEU A 588 -13.20 -0.83 -14.55
CA LEU A 588 -13.32 0.43 -13.80
C LEU A 588 -12.13 0.58 -12.85
N GLN A 589 -11.48 1.74 -12.93
CA GLN A 589 -10.37 2.12 -12.05
C GLN A 589 -10.77 3.42 -11.35
N PRO A 590 -10.39 3.61 -10.07
CA PRO A 590 -10.61 4.89 -9.42
C PRO A 590 -9.75 5.94 -10.13
N ASP A 591 -10.32 7.11 -10.42
CA ASP A 591 -9.54 8.27 -10.84
C ASP A 591 -8.61 8.64 -9.68
N GLN A 592 -7.30 8.49 -9.88
CA GLN A 592 -6.32 9.05 -8.95
C GLN A 592 -6.17 10.53 -9.26
N ASP A 593 -6.79 11.38 -8.44
CA ASP A 593 -6.56 12.81 -8.52
C ASP A 593 -5.13 13.09 -8.03
N LYS A 594 -4.31 13.69 -8.90
CA LYS A 594 -2.94 14.08 -8.56
C LYS A 594 -3.02 15.38 -7.78
N SER A 595 -3.33 15.30 -6.49
CA SER A 595 -3.17 16.45 -5.60
C SER A 595 -1.72 16.93 -5.66
N ASP A 596 -1.51 18.25 -5.76
CA ASP A 596 -0.20 18.91 -5.89
C ASP A 596 0.60 18.89 -4.57
N GLN A 597 0.64 17.74 -3.90
CA GLN A 597 1.31 17.53 -2.60
C GLN A 597 2.82 17.76 -2.69
N LEU A 598 3.42 17.60 -3.87
CA LEU A 598 4.85 17.84 -4.11
C LEU A 598 5.25 19.31 -3.92
N ALA A 599 4.31 20.25 -4.12
CA ALA A 599 4.60 21.70 -4.07
C ALA A 599 5.01 22.18 -2.68
N GLN A 600 4.62 21.48 -1.61
CA GLN A 600 4.79 21.92 -0.23
C GLN A 600 5.79 21.10 0.59
N MET A 601 6.36 20.03 0.02
CA MET A 601 7.39 19.21 0.71
C MET A 601 8.66 20.02 1.02
N PRO A 602 9.36 19.78 2.14
CA PRO A 602 10.73 20.25 2.33
C PRO A 602 11.65 19.52 1.36
N PRO A 603 12.86 20.07 1.09
CA PRO A 603 13.84 19.44 0.22
C PRO A 603 14.15 17.98 0.59
N GLU A 604 14.22 17.67 1.89
CA GLU A 604 14.50 16.34 2.45
C GLU A 604 13.46 15.29 1.99
N THR A 605 12.17 15.52 2.28
CA THR A 605 11.07 14.67 1.83
C THR A 605 10.99 14.51 0.31
N LEU A 606 11.36 15.55 -0.44
CA LEU A 606 11.39 15.46 -1.90
C LEU A 606 12.52 14.55 -2.40
N LEU A 607 13.65 14.51 -1.68
CA LEU A 607 14.75 13.57 -1.95
C LEU A 607 14.35 12.13 -1.58
N ASP A 608 13.62 11.92 -0.47
CA ASP A 608 13.02 10.61 -0.17
C ASP A 608 12.12 10.14 -1.31
N TYR A 609 11.21 11.00 -1.77
CA TYR A 609 10.31 10.69 -2.88
C TYR A 609 11.11 10.31 -4.13
N ILE A 610 12.13 11.11 -4.51
CA ILE A 610 13.00 10.78 -5.64
C ILE A 610 13.67 9.42 -5.43
N SER A 611 14.20 9.14 -4.23
CA SER A 611 14.87 7.88 -3.89
C SER A 611 13.94 6.66 -3.98
N ILE A 612 12.69 6.78 -3.49
CA ILE A 612 11.70 5.70 -3.50
C ILE A 612 11.23 5.37 -4.93
N PHE A 613 11.04 6.39 -5.77
CA PHE A 613 10.52 6.22 -7.13
C PHE A 613 11.61 6.03 -8.18
N PHE A 614 12.87 5.90 -7.78
CA PHE A 614 14.04 5.71 -8.64
C PHE A 614 14.27 4.23 -8.98
N ASP A 615 14.38 3.90 -10.28
CA ASP A 615 14.80 2.56 -10.71
C ASP A 615 16.32 2.40 -10.54
N GLY A 616 16.72 1.92 -9.37
CA GLY A 616 18.12 1.74 -9.02
C GLY A 616 18.88 0.83 -9.99
N GLU A 617 18.24 -0.21 -10.54
CA GLU A 617 18.91 -1.11 -11.50
C GLU A 617 19.19 -0.40 -12.83
N LEU A 618 18.26 0.42 -13.32
CA LEU A 618 18.49 1.21 -14.54
C LEU A 618 19.57 2.27 -14.32
N ALA A 619 19.63 2.85 -13.12
CA ALA A 619 20.53 3.94 -12.83
C ALA A 619 21.93 3.50 -12.37
N ALA A 620 22.10 2.29 -11.83
CA ALA A 620 23.37 1.77 -11.35
C ALA A 620 24.47 1.78 -12.44
N ALA A 621 24.09 1.65 -13.71
CA ALA A 621 25.02 1.72 -14.85
C ALA A 621 25.35 3.14 -15.33
N LYS A 622 24.65 4.16 -14.82
CA LYS A 622 24.57 5.51 -15.44
C LYS A 622 24.90 6.63 -14.46
N VAL A 623 24.61 6.43 -13.17
CA VAL A 623 24.68 7.46 -12.15
C VAL A 623 25.57 6.99 -11.00
N ASP A 624 26.76 7.58 -10.92
CA ASP A 624 27.63 7.52 -9.75
C ASP A 624 27.98 8.97 -9.40
N CYS A 625 27.68 9.39 -8.17
CA CYS A 625 28.03 10.73 -7.72
C CYS A 625 28.31 10.76 -6.22
N ASP A 626 29.22 11.65 -5.83
CA ASP A 626 29.49 12.02 -4.44
C ASP A 626 29.75 13.53 -4.45
N LYS A 627 28.70 14.29 -4.13
CA LYS A 627 28.67 15.75 -4.25
C LYS A 627 27.86 16.37 -3.12
N VAL A 628 27.97 17.69 -2.96
CA VAL A 628 26.99 18.44 -2.18
C VAL A 628 25.87 18.93 -3.08
N LEU A 629 24.62 18.70 -2.68
CA LEU A 629 23.42 19.29 -3.27
C LEU A 629 22.98 20.50 -2.45
N ALA A 630 22.98 21.69 -3.05
CA ALA A 630 22.48 22.91 -2.45
C ALA A 630 21.11 23.25 -3.06
N VAL A 631 20.05 23.21 -2.24
CA VAL A 631 18.67 23.44 -2.66
C VAL A 631 18.21 24.82 -2.19
N LEU A 632 17.88 25.72 -3.12
CA LEU A 632 17.34 27.04 -2.84
C LEU A 632 15.81 27.00 -2.76
N LYS A 633 15.25 27.35 -1.58
CA LYS A 633 13.80 27.53 -1.36
C LYS A 633 13.58 28.80 -0.56
N ASP A 634 12.71 29.69 -1.03
CA ASP A 634 12.34 30.94 -0.34
C ASP A 634 13.55 31.79 0.13
N ASN A 635 14.56 31.93 -0.73
CA ASN A 635 15.84 32.61 -0.48
C ASN A 635 16.75 31.97 0.59
N ASN A 636 16.41 30.78 1.09
CA ASN A 636 17.23 30.00 2.00
C ASN A 636 17.79 28.75 1.30
N TYR A 637 19.06 28.45 1.58
CA TYR A 637 19.70 27.23 1.09
C TYR A 637 19.65 26.14 2.16
N THR A 638 19.26 24.93 1.75
CA THR A 638 19.50 23.69 2.49
C THR A 638 20.59 22.90 1.77
N TYR A 639 21.53 22.32 2.51
CA TYR A 639 22.68 21.61 1.95
C TYR A 639 22.63 20.14 2.32
N PHE A 640 22.90 19.26 1.36
CA PHE A 640 22.96 17.83 1.56
C PHE A 640 24.25 17.26 1.01
N THR A 641 24.94 16.41 1.76
CA THR A 641 25.78 15.39 1.12
C THR A 641 24.86 14.51 0.29
N PHE A 642 25.16 14.33 -1.00
CA PHE A 642 24.32 13.64 -1.97
C PHE A 642 25.17 12.65 -2.75
N VAL A 643 24.95 11.37 -2.47
CA VAL A 643 25.71 10.25 -3.02
C VAL A 643 24.76 9.34 -3.78
N VAL A 644 25.07 9.06 -5.05
CA VAL A 644 24.41 7.98 -5.78
C VAL A 644 25.43 6.88 -6.01
N LYS A 645 25.17 5.70 -5.46
CA LYS A 645 26.08 4.56 -5.58
C LYS A 645 25.31 3.27 -5.82
N ASN A 646 25.69 2.52 -6.85
CA ASN A 646 25.10 1.22 -7.19
C ASN A 646 23.56 1.26 -7.28
N GLY A 647 22.99 2.36 -7.80
CA GLY A 647 21.54 2.52 -7.90
C GLY A 647 20.83 2.88 -6.59
N ALA A 648 21.55 3.24 -5.53
CA ALA A 648 20.99 3.82 -4.32
C ALA A 648 21.30 5.32 -4.24
N ILE A 649 20.29 6.12 -3.93
CA ILE A 649 20.45 7.54 -3.60
C ILE A 649 20.55 7.64 -2.07
N LEU A 650 21.66 8.19 -1.59
CA LEU A 650 21.96 8.43 -0.19
C LEU A 650 22.15 9.93 -0.01
N TYR A 651 21.59 10.47 1.07
CA TYR A 651 21.82 11.86 1.39
C TYR A 651 21.82 12.10 2.90
N TYR A 652 22.44 13.20 3.31
CA TYR A 652 22.49 13.63 4.71
C TYR A 652 22.55 15.16 4.74
N GLU A 653 21.67 15.80 5.50
CA GLU A 653 21.68 17.25 5.65
C GLU A 653 22.96 17.71 6.37
N ILE A 654 23.66 18.68 5.79
CA ILE A 654 24.90 19.24 6.33
C ILE A 654 24.75 20.73 6.60
N THR A 655 25.51 21.23 7.57
CA THR A 655 25.58 22.66 7.87
C THR A 655 26.33 23.43 6.78
N ALA A 656 26.09 24.74 6.69
CA ALA A 656 26.85 25.62 5.79
C ALA A 656 28.37 25.57 6.03
N ASN A 657 28.81 25.33 7.27
CA ASN A 657 30.22 25.19 7.62
C ASN A 657 30.83 23.89 7.06
N GLU A 658 30.11 22.77 7.17
CA GLU A 658 30.51 21.49 6.59
C GLU A 658 30.52 21.57 5.06
N TYR A 659 29.52 22.22 4.47
CA TYR A 659 29.48 22.52 3.03
C TYR A 659 30.73 23.27 2.54
N ASN A 660 31.17 24.31 3.25
CA ASN A 660 32.34 25.13 2.88
C ASN A 660 33.66 24.33 2.81
N SER A 661 33.69 23.10 3.30
CA SER A 661 34.86 22.20 3.24
C SER A 661 34.89 21.27 2.01
N SER A 662 33.81 21.21 1.21
CA SER A 662 33.66 20.29 0.07
C SER A 662 34.12 20.89 -1.28
N LYS A 663 34.59 20.04 -2.21
CA LYS A 663 35.16 20.45 -3.51
C LYS A 663 34.21 20.35 -4.72
N SER A 664 33.04 19.70 -4.61
CA SER A 664 32.11 19.52 -5.74
C SER A 664 30.66 19.75 -5.33
N LYS A 665 29.94 20.59 -6.09
CA LYS A 665 28.56 20.99 -5.77
C LYS A 665 27.59 20.90 -6.95
N ILE A 666 26.32 20.71 -6.63
CA ILE A 666 25.16 20.85 -7.51
C ILE A 666 24.25 21.90 -6.87
N ASP A 667 24.09 23.06 -7.51
CA ASP A 667 23.11 24.06 -7.09
C ASP A 667 21.81 23.82 -7.86
N VAL A 668 20.68 23.79 -7.16
CA VAL A 668 19.34 23.72 -7.75
C VAL A 668 18.35 24.58 -7.00
N THR A 669 17.33 25.06 -7.71
CA THR A 669 16.13 25.58 -7.06
C THR A 669 15.21 24.44 -6.60
N PHE A 670 14.35 24.73 -5.64
CA PHE A 670 13.31 23.78 -5.22
C PHE A 670 12.39 23.38 -6.38
N ASP A 671 12.09 24.31 -7.31
CA ASP A 671 11.31 24.01 -8.52
C ASP A 671 12.03 23.06 -9.49
N GLU A 672 13.35 23.23 -9.64
CA GLU A 672 14.17 22.30 -10.40
C GLU A 672 14.14 20.90 -9.77
N LEU A 673 14.28 20.80 -8.45
CA LEU A 673 14.19 19.51 -7.74
C LEU A 673 12.79 18.87 -7.87
N LYS A 674 11.71 19.66 -7.83
CA LYS A 674 10.35 19.16 -8.11
C LYS A 674 10.23 18.62 -9.53
N SER A 675 10.83 19.29 -10.50
CA SER A 675 10.83 18.80 -11.88
C SER A 675 11.60 17.49 -12.02
N VAL A 676 12.64 17.26 -11.19
CA VAL A 676 13.31 15.95 -11.10
C VAL A 676 12.30 14.92 -10.63
N ALA A 677 11.63 15.15 -9.49
CA ALA A 677 10.68 14.22 -8.85
C ALA A 677 9.49 13.78 -9.73
N VAL A 678 9.11 14.58 -10.74
CA VAL A 678 8.06 14.21 -11.70
C VAL A 678 8.59 13.65 -13.02
N GLY A 679 9.90 13.42 -13.14
CA GLY A 679 10.52 12.90 -14.35
C GLY A 679 10.57 13.91 -15.51
N ALA A 680 10.58 15.21 -15.20
CA ALA A 680 10.47 16.29 -16.19
C ALA A 680 11.67 17.26 -16.17
N TYR A 681 12.75 16.94 -15.46
CA TYR A 681 13.91 17.83 -15.35
C TYR A 681 14.67 17.92 -16.69
N LYS A 682 14.81 19.15 -17.19
CA LYS A 682 15.55 19.45 -18.44
C LYS A 682 16.76 20.37 -18.22
N GLY A 683 17.18 20.54 -16.97
CA GLY A 683 18.30 21.42 -16.62
C GLY A 683 19.65 20.86 -17.05
N LYS A 684 20.72 21.63 -16.76
CA LYS A 684 22.08 21.34 -17.23
C LYS A 684 22.82 20.27 -16.41
N CYS A 685 22.34 19.93 -15.21
CA CYS A 685 22.99 18.94 -14.36
C CYS A 685 22.73 17.52 -14.90
N GLY A 686 23.76 16.90 -15.48
CA GLY A 686 23.67 15.54 -16.03
C GLY A 686 23.16 14.51 -15.01
N VAL A 687 23.71 14.52 -13.80
CA VAL A 687 23.31 13.62 -12.70
C VAL A 687 21.81 13.69 -12.41
N LEU A 688 21.26 14.90 -12.27
CA LEU A 688 19.83 15.09 -11.97
C LEU A 688 18.94 14.74 -13.14
N ARG A 689 19.41 14.95 -14.38
CA ARG A 689 18.70 14.52 -15.59
C ARG A 689 18.65 13.00 -15.69
N ASP A 690 19.75 12.32 -15.40
CA ASP A 690 19.81 10.86 -15.44
C ASP A 690 18.95 10.24 -14.33
N ILE A 691 18.93 10.85 -13.13
CA ILE A 691 17.98 10.49 -12.07
C ILE A 691 16.53 10.70 -12.52
N SER A 692 16.22 11.87 -13.08
CA SER A 692 14.86 12.19 -13.56
C SER A 692 14.39 11.20 -14.64
N ASN A 693 15.29 10.79 -15.54
CA ASN A 693 15.01 9.79 -16.59
C ASN A 693 14.83 8.38 -16.02
N ALA A 694 15.48 8.06 -14.90
CA ALA A 694 15.35 6.77 -14.21
C ALA A 694 14.14 6.69 -13.27
N LEU A 695 13.37 7.78 -13.10
CA LEU A 695 12.18 7.75 -12.27
C LEU A 695 11.04 6.92 -12.87
N ILE A 696 10.46 6.10 -12.00
CA ILE A 696 9.35 5.24 -12.32
C ILE A 696 8.04 6.02 -12.12
N ASN A 697 7.30 6.23 -13.20
CA ASN A 697 5.89 6.61 -13.08
C ASN A 697 5.08 5.40 -12.57
N VAL A 698 4.92 5.27 -11.26
CA VAL A 698 4.23 4.13 -10.60
C VAL A 698 2.75 4.10 -10.93
N ALA A 699 2.10 5.26 -11.14
CA ALA A 699 0.69 5.32 -11.55
C ALA A 699 0.44 4.68 -12.93
N SER A 700 1.49 4.50 -13.76
CA SER A 700 1.36 3.78 -15.04
C SER A 700 1.49 2.26 -14.90
N TYR A 701 1.84 1.71 -13.73
CA TYR A 701 2.04 0.27 -13.55
C TYR A 701 0.73 -0.48 -13.42
N LYS A 702 0.54 -1.46 -14.31
CA LYS A 702 -0.68 -2.27 -14.40
C LYS A 702 -0.92 -3.16 -13.18
N ARG A 703 0.11 -3.52 -12.41
CA ARG A 703 -0.03 -4.33 -11.17
C ARG A 703 -0.83 -3.61 -10.08
N PHE A 704 -0.92 -2.27 -10.11
CA PHE A 704 -1.78 -1.51 -9.20
C PHE A 704 -3.23 -1.41 -9.68
N LYS A 705 -3.52 -1.76 -10.94
CA LYS A 705 -4.87 -1.67 -11.51
C LYS A 705 -5.75 -2.83 -11.05
N TYR A 706 -5.17 -4.00 -10.87
CA TYR A 706 -5.88 -5.21 -10.49
C TYR A 706 -5.21 -5.78 -9.24
N PHE A 707 -5.91 -5.83 -8.11
CA PHE A 707 -5.48 -6.70 -7.01
C PHE A 707 -5.55 -8.15 -7.49
N ASP A 708 -4.89 -9.07 -6.77
CA ASP A 708 -4.84 -10.53 -6.99
C ASP A 708 -6.24 -11.23 -6.86
N ILE A 709 -7.29 -10.49 -7.13
CA ILE A 709 -8.71 -10.84 -7.19
C ILE A 709 -9.16 -10.90 -8.67
N VAL A 710 -8.59 -10.07 -9.55
CA VAL A 710 -8.88 -10.07 -10.99
C VAL A 710 -7.68 -10.69 -11.72
N GLY A 711 -7.84 -11.94 -12.18
CA GLY A 711 -6.75 -12.78 -12.69
C GLY A 711 -6.00 -12.25 -13.93
N ARG A 712 -4.98 -13.01 -14.31
CA ARG A 712 -3.90 -12.66 -15.26
C ARG A 712 -4.34 -12.14 -16.63
N HIS A 713 -5.46 -12.62 -17.18
CA HIS A 713 -5.92 -12.27 -18.52
C HIS A 713 -6.16 -10.76 -18.74
N ASP A 714 -6.51 -10.01 -17.71
CA ASP A 714 -6.76 -8.56 -17.83
C ASP A 714 -5.47 -7.71 -17.83
N SER A 715 -4.32 -8.31 -17.50
CA SER A 715 -3.03 -7.61 -17.36
C SER A 715 -2.13 -7.66 -18.60
N GLU A 716 -2.24 -8.73 -19.40
CA GLU A 716 -1.38 -9.03 -20.58
C GLU A 716 -2.09 -8.79 -21.92
N VAL A 717 -3.42 -8.63 -21.88
CA VAL A 717 -4.28 -8.46 -23.05
C VAL A 717 -4.80 -7.03 -23.12
N MET A 718 -4.36 -6.27 -24.12
CA MET A 718 -4.80 -4.88 -24.33
C MET A 718 -5.88 -4.81 -25.42
N VAL A 719 -6.93 -4.01 -25.22
CA VAL A 719 -7.88 -3.70 -26.29
C VAL A 719 -7.63 -2.28 -26.79
N ARG A 720 -7.26 -2.13 -28.07
CA ARG A 720 -7.05 -0.83 -28.73
C ARG A 720 -7.85 -0.80 -30.02
N ASN A 721 -8.74 0.19 -30.18
CA ASN A 721 -9.62 0.32 -31.35
C ASN A 721 -10.44 -0.96 -31.66
N GLY A 722 -10.93 -1.64 -30.62
CA GLY A 722 -11.72 -2.87 -30.76
C GLY A 722 -10.92 -4.14 -31.12
N LYS A 723 -9.58 -4.07 -31.16
CA LYS A 723 -8.70 -5.23 -31.34
C LYS A 723 -7.97 -5.58 -30.06
N THR A 724 -7.87 -6.88 -29.82
CA THR A 724 -7.21 -7.50 -28.67
C THR A 724 -5.75 -7.82 -29.01
N PHE A 725 -4.80 -7.38 -28.18
CA PHE A 725 -3.35 -7.52 -28.36
C PHE A 725 -2.73 -8.24 -27.16
N ASP A 726 -1.95 -9.29 -27.42
CA ASP A 726 -1.15 -9.99 -26.40
C ASP A 726 0.25 -9.36 -26.36
N LEU A 727 0.54 -8.62 -25.29
CA LEU A 727 1.77 -7.82 -25.19
C LEU A 727 3.03 -8.68 -25.23
N LYS A 728 3.00 -9.92 -24.72
CA LYS A 728 4.16 -10.82 -24.76
C LYS A 728 4.42 -11.33 -26.16
N LYS A 729 3.34 -11.69 -26.87
CA LYS A 729 3.43 -12.08 -28.27
C LYS A 729 3.99 -10.95 -29.13
N GLU A 730 3.52 -9.72 -28.95
CA GLU A 730 4.01 -8.57 -29.70
C GLU A 730 5.50 -8.28 -29.42
N VAL A 731 5.96 -8.43 -28.16
CA VAL A 731 7.38 -8.31 -27.81
C VAL A 731 8.21 -9.41 -28.46
N TYR A 732 7.74 -10.64 -28.44
CA TYR A 732 8.41 -11.77 -29.08
C TYR A 732 8.51 -11.60 -30.60
N ASP A 733 7.41 -11.20 -31.25
CA ASP A 733 7.39 -10.93 -32.69
C ASP A 733 8.33 -9.76 -33.05
N CYS A 734 8.47 -8.78 -32.16
CA CYS A 734 9.45 -7.71 -32.30
C CYS A 734 10.90 -8.21 -32.23
N ILE A 735 11.23 -9.11 -31.29
CA ILE A 735 12.56 -9.74 -31.21
C ILE A 735 12.87 -10.47 -32.51
N GLN A 736 11.94 -11.30 -32.99
CA GLN A 736 12.12 -12.03 -34.26
C GLN A 736 12.35 -11.10 -35.45
N LEU A 737 11.71 -9.92 -35.46
CA LEU A 737 11.94 -8.91 -36.48
C LEU A 737 13.38 -8.38 -36.43
N LEU A 738 13.88 -8.04 -35.25
CA LEU A 738 15.21 -7.43 -35.06
C LEU A 738 16.35 -8.44 -35.25
N GLU A 739 16.17 -9.70 -34.84
CA GLU A 739 17.16 -10.79 -35.02
C GLU A 739 17.55 -11.00 -36.49
N LYS A 740 16.63 -10.78 -37.45
CA LYS A 740 16.91 -10.87 -38.90
C LYS A 740 18.06 -9.99 -39.37
N TYR A 741 18.38 -8.94 -38.60
CA TYR A 741 19.37 -7.94 -38.96
C TYR A 741 20.68 -8.05 -38.16
N VAL A 742 20.73 -8.90 -37.13
CA VAL A 742 21.93 -9.15 -36.31
C VAL A 742 23.10 -9.64 -37.17
N GLY A 743 22.84 -10.58 -38.08
CA GLY A 743 23.87 -11.14 -38.97
C GLY A 743 24.31 -10.24 -40.13
N LYS A 744 23.77 -9.02 -40.25
CA LYS A 744 24.13 -8.05 -41.31
C LYS A 744 25.12 -6.98 -40.84
N LEU A 745 25.59 -7.08 -39.60
CA LEU A 745 26.53 -6.17 -38.97
C LEU A 745 27.97 -6.68 -39.18
N GLU A 746 28.68 -6.12 -40.15
CA GLU A 746 30.04 -6.58 -40.51
C GLU A 746 31.18 -5.78 -39.84
N ASN A 747 30.92 -4.60 -39.23
CA ASN A 747 31.94 -3.71 -38.62
C ASN A 747 31.40 -2.86 -37.44
N GLU A 748 32.26 -2.46 -36.51
CA GLU A 748 31.94 -1.68 -35.26
C GLU A 748 31.17 -0.35 -35.46
N LYS A 749 31.13 0.20 -36.69
CA LYS A 749 30.39 1.43 -37.04
C LYS A 749 29.23 1.19 -38.01
N SER A 750 28.74 -0.04 -38.12
CA SER A 750 27.71 -0.40 -39.10
C SER A 750 26.31 0.05 -38.66
N VAL A 751 25.65 0.78 -39.57
CA VAL A 751 24.24 1.18 -39.46
C VAL A 751 23.40 0.13 -40.17
N VAL A 752 22.41 -0.42 -39.48
CA VAL A 752 21.37 -1.28 -40.03
C VAL A 752 20.16 -0.43 -40.38
N VAL A 753 19.64 -0.60 -41.59
CA VAL A 753 18.37 0.00 -42.01
C VAL A 753 17.37 -1.12 -42.27
N LEU A 754 16.25 -1.09 -41.57
CA LEU A 754 15.15 -2.03 -41.77
C LEU A 754 14.55 -1.87 -43.17
N SER A 755 14.06 -2.97 -43.73
CA SER A 755 13.26 -2.93 -44.97
C SER A 755 12.03 -2.04 -44.79
N ASN A 756 11.46 -1.49 -45.87
CA ASN A 756 10.25 -0.66 -45.78
C ASN A 756 9.08 -1.37 -45.08
N VAL A 757 8.98 -2.70 -45.23
CA VAL A 757 7.96 -3.53 -44.57
C VAL A 757 8.27 -3.69 -43.08
N ASP A 758 9.50 -4.08 -42.72
CA ASP A 758 9.89 -4.26 -41.32
C ASP A 758 9.94 -2.92 -40.57
N LYS A 759 10.22 -1.81 -41.24
CA LYS A 759 10.17 -0.45 -40.67
C LYS A 759 8.75 -0.06 -40.26
N LEU A 760 7.73 -0.48 -41.02
CA LEU A 760 6.33 -0.27 -40.66
C LEU A 760 5.93 -1.11 -39.44
N CYS A 761 6.37 -2.38 -39.41
CA CYS A 761 6.19 -3.26 -38.25
C CYS A 761 6.92 -2.70 -37.01
N TRP A 762 8.17 -2.27 -37.15
CA TRP A 762 8.95 -1.59 -36.11
C TRP A 762 8.25 -0.34 -35.62
N HIS A 763 7.66 0.48 -36.48
CA HIS A 763 6.92 1.66 -36.03
C HIS A 763 5.77 1.27 -35.08
N ASN A 764 5.02 0.22 -35.40
CA ASN A 764 3.94 -0.28 -34.54
C ASN A 764 4.48 -0.85 -33.22
N TYR A 765 5.52 -1.69 -33.29
CA TYR A 765 6.17 -2.23 -32.09
C TYR A 765 6.79 -1.13 -31.24
N TYR A 766 7.51 -0.18 -31.82
CA TYR A 766 8.13 0.94 -31.12
C TYR A 766 7.11 1.74 -30.31
N GLN A 767 5.94 2.05 -30.89
CA GLN A 767 4.87 2.74 -30.16
C GLN A 767 4.32 1.92 -28.99
N LEU A 768 4.19 0.61 -29.17
CA LEU A 768 3.78 -0.33 -28.13
C LEU A 768 4.85 -0.45 -27.03
N LEU A 769 6.11 -0.63 -27.42
CA LEU A 769 7.25 -0.80 -26.54
C LEU A 769 7.53 0.46 -25.71
N LYS A 770 7.40 1.64 -26.33
CA LYS A 770 7.61 2.93 -25.67
C LYS A 770 6.57 3.19 -24.59
N LYS A 771 5.31 2.83 -24.86
CA LYS A 771 4.17 3.14 -24.00
C LYS A 771 3.93 2.07 -22.92
N ASP A 772 4.11 0.80 -23.27
CA ASP A 772 3.56 -0.31 -22.49
C ASP A 772 4.61 -1.31 -21.98
N THR A 773 5.84 -1.32 -22.51
CA THR A 773 6.93 -2.22 -22.03
C THR A 773 8.16 -1.48 -21.52
N ARG A 774 8.27 -0.18 -21.81
CA ARG A 774 9.41 0.69 -21.48
C ARG A 774 10.75 0.29 -22.12
N VAL A 775 10.74 -0.68 -23.04
CA VAL A 775 11.93 -1.21 -23.73
C VAL A 775 12.67 -0.11 -24.53
N THR A 776 11.94 0.89 -25.03
CA THR A 776 12.46 1.96 -25.90
C THR A 776 12.47 3.34 -25.23
N LEU A 777 12.27 3.44 -23.90
CA LEU A 777 12.34 4.72 -23.19
C LEU A 777 13.77 5.29 -23.06
N ASP A 778 14.78 4.53 -23.46
CA ASP A 778 16.17 4.99 -23.62
C ASP A 778 16.40 5.72 -24.96
N GLY A 779 15.41 6.50 -25.40
CA GLY A 779 15.53 7.36 -26.58
C GLY A 779 16.56 8.49 -26.43
N ASP A 780 17.04 8.74 -25.20
CA ASP A 780 18.11 9.70 -24.87
C ASP A 780 19.40 9.01 -24.41
N PHE A 781 19.50 7.68 -24.56
CA PHE A 781 20.71 6.95 -24.21
C PHE A 781 21.72 7.05 -25.36
N PHE A 782 22.73 7.90 -25.15
CA PHE A 782 23.80 8.36 -26.06
C PHE A 782 23.47 9.59 -26.93
N ILE A 783 23.61 10.80 -26.36
CA ILE A 783 24.10 11.95 -27.15
C ILE A 783 25.53 12.27 -26.73
N PRO A 784 26.51 11.95 -27.59
CA PRO A 784 27.62 12.86 -27.78
C PRO A 784 27.69 13.25 -29.27
N GLY A 785 27.09 14.39 -29.63
CA GLY A 785 27.59 15.22 -30.73
C GLY A 785 26.73 15.40 -31.99
N ASP A 786 25.66 14.65 -32.24
CA ASP A 786 24.82 14.84 -33.44
C ASP A 786 23.36 14.38 -33.22
N GLU A 787 22.38 15.11 -33.75
CA GLU A 787 20.92 14.96 -33.50
C GLU A 787 20.29 13.65 -34.07
N THR A 788 21.12 12.66 -34.40
CA THR A 788 20.73 11.46 -35.16
C THR A 788 21.08 10.12 -34.48
N MET A 789 21.54 10.13 -33.21
CA MET A 789 21.84 8.90 -32.45
C MET A 789 20.84 8.72 -31.28
N GLY A 790 20.23 7.54 -31.19
CA GLY A 790 19.17 7.15 -30.24
C GLY A 790 18.21 6.12 -30.87
N ILE A 791 17.64 5.20 -30.07
CA ILE A 791 16.67 4.20 -30.55
C ILE A 791 15.39 4.92 -31.05
N GLY A 792 15.33 5.15 -32.35
CA GLY A 792 14.26 5.87 -33.04
C GLY A 792 13.18 4.97 -33.63
N ASN A 793 12.03 5.57 -34.00
CA ASN A 793 10.98 4.90 -34.79
C ASN A 793 11.29 4.86 -36.30
N ASP A 794 12.48 5.31 -36.68
CA ASP A 794 12.90 5.54 -38.06
C ASP A 794 13.42 4.27 -38.75
N GLY A 795 13.46 3.15 -38.02
CA GLY A 795 13.91 1.85 -38.51
C GLY A 795 15.39 1.83 -38.88
N LYS A 796 16.19 2.73 -38.32
CA LYS A 796 17.65 2.69 -38.39
C LYS A 796 18.20 2.33 -37.02
N PHE A 797 19.22 1.47 -36.99
CA PHE A 797 19.89 1.06 -35.77
C PHE A 797 21.39 1.08 -35.98
N MET A 798 22.10 1.77 -35.11
CA MET A 798 23.51 1.47 -34.86
C MET A 798 23.64 0.06 -34.28
N GLN A 799 24.80 -0.57 -34.48
CA GLN A 799 25.09 -1.90 -33.95
C GLN A 799 24.73 -2.04 -32.46
N TYR A 800 25.15 -1.08 -31.63
CA TYR A 800 24.87 -1.08 -30.20
C TYR A 800 23.38 -0.85 -29.88
N GLU A 801 22.66 -0.02 -30.65
CA GLU A 801 21.23 0.25 -30.47
C GLU A 801 20.40 -1.01 -30.71
N LEU A 802 20.75 -1.79 -31.74
CA LEU A 802 20.09 -3.05 -32.04
C LEU A 802 20.29 -4.06 -30.90
N TYR A 803 21.53 -4.24 -30.45
CA TYR A 803 21.85 -5.18 -29.37
C TYR A 803 21.28 -4.74 -28.02
N TYR A 804 21.28 -3.44 -27.72
CA TYR A 804 20.66 -2.92 -26.51
C TYR A 804 19.13 -3.06 -26.54
N THR A 805 18.50 -2.80 -27.69
CA THR A 805 17.05 -3.04 -27.87
C THR A 805 16.71 -4.52 -27.69
N LEU A 806 17.52 -5.42 -28.25
CA LEU A 806 17.36 -6.86 -28.04
C LEU A 806 17.58 -7.24 -26.57
N TYR A 807 18.61 -6.72 -25.92
CA TYR A 807 18.86 -6.93 -24.49
C TYR A 807 17.65 -6.51 -23.64
N THR A 808 17.10 -5.32 -23.86
CA THR A 808 15.94 -4.83 -23.11
C THR A 808 14.68 -5.62 -23.42
N LEU A 809 14.47 -6.06 -24.67
CA LEU A 809 13.37 -6.96 -25.06
C LEU A 809 13.49 -8.34 -24.41
N TYR A 810 14.68 -8.95 -24.45
CA TYR A 810 14.93 -10.24 -23.79
C TYR A 810 14.87 -10.11 -22.28
N ARG A 811 15.36 -9.03 -21.69
CA ARG A 811 15.23 -8.73 -20.25
C ARG A 811 13.79 -8.48 -19.89
N TYR A 812 12.97 -7.87 -20.75
CA TYR A 812 11.52 -7.76 -20.55
C TYR A 812 10.86 -9.15 -20.56
N LEU A 813 11.19 -9.99 -21.55
CA LEU A 813 10.69 -11.38 -21.60
C LEU A 813 11.18 -12.20 -20.42
N TYR A 814 12.42 -12.02 -19.99
CA TYR A 814 13.05 -12.74 -18.88
C TYR A 814 12.62 -12.24 -17.51
N ARG A 815 12.42 -10.93 -17.29
CA ARG A 815 11.74 -10.39 -16.10
C ARG A 815 10.29 -10.86 -16.05
N SER A 816 9.64 -10.93 -17.21
CA SER A 816 8.33 -11.56 -17.32
C SER A 816 8.43 -13.05 -17.02
N TYR A 817 9.53 -13.74 -17.35
CA TYR A 817 9.76 -15.16 -17.10
C TYR A 817 10.14 -15.48 -15.64
N LEU A 818 10.97 -14.67 -14.99
CA LEU A 818 11.30 -14.74 -13.55
C LEU A 818 10.11 -14.39 -12.67
N LYS A 819 9.16 -13.61 -13.19
CA LYS A 819 7.83 -13.44 -12.58
C LYS A 819 6.85 -14.54 -13.00
N ASN A 820 7.23 -15.41 -13.94
CA ASN A 820 6.39 -16.49 -14.45
C ASN A 820 6.98 -17.88 -14.18
N ASP A 821 6.69 -18.40 -13.01
CA ASP A 821 6.58 -19.83 -12.79
C ASP A 821 5.29 -20.46 -13.38
N TYR A 822 4.84 -20.02 -14.55
CA TYR A 822 3.59 -20.54 -15.13
C TYR A 822 3.96 -21.53 -16.21
N GLY A 823 3.63 -22.80 -15.96
CA GLY A 823 3.45 -23.83 -16.96
C GLY A 823 2.44 -23.43 -18.04
N TYR A 824 2.78 -22.48 -18.88
CA TYR A 824 2.19 -22.26 -20.18
C TYR A 824 2.90 -23.25 -21.11
N LYS A 825 2.31 -24.43 -21.31
CA LYS A 825 2.55 -25.19 -22.55
C LYS A 825 1.80 -24.46 -23.68
N GLY A 826 2.17 -23.22 -23.94
CA GLY A 826 2.09 -22.73 -25.30
C GLY A 826 3.25 -23.41 -26.03
N ASN A 827 2.98 -24.05 -27.16
CA ASN A 827 3.91 -24.89 -27.92
C ASN A 827 5.22 -24.19 -28.40
N ASN A 828 5.62 -23.04 -27.84
CA ASN A 828 6.60 -22.13 -28.45
C ASN A 828 7.79 -21.69 -27.55
N PHE A 829 7.89 -22.10 -26.27
CA PHE A 829 9.12 -21.88 -25.48
C PHE A 829 9.40 -23.06 -24.55
N ASP A 830 10.29 -23.95 -24.99
CA ASP A 830 10.82 -25.09 -24.24
C ASP A 830 11.99 -24.67 -23.30
N GLU A 831 12.40 -25.57 -22.40
CA GLU A 831 13.55 -25.36 -21.48
C GLU A 831 14.84 -24.98 -22.21
N GLU A 832 15.00 -25.47 -23.44
CA GLU A 832 16.13 -25.16 -24.32
C GLU A 832 16.08 -23.68 -24.75
N SER A 833 14.90 -23.16 -25.07
CA SER A 833 14.64 -21.76 -25.42
C SER A 833 14.81 -20.82 -24.23
N PHE A 834 14.53 -21.28 -23.00
CA PHE A 834 14.83 -20.54 -21.77
C PHE A 834 16.33 -20.49 -21.45
N ALA A 835 17.04 -21.60 -21.59
CA ALA A 835 18.50 -21.63 -21.46
C ALA A 835 19.16 -20.72 -22.51
N LYS A 836 18.65 -20.73 -23.74
CA LYS A 836 19.06 -19.79 -24.81
C LYS A 836 18.75 -18.34 -24.46
N LEU A 837 17.57 -18.03 -23.90
CA LEU A 837 17.21 -16.68 -23.45
C LEU A 837 18.18 -16.17 -22.36
N LYS A 838 18.49 -17.00 -21.36
CA LYS A 838 19.44 -16.67 -20.30
C LYS A 838 20.87 -16.48 -20.85
N GLN A 839 21.31 -17.35 -21.75
CA GLN A 839 22.59 -17.21 -22.45
C GLN A 839 22.64 -15.94 -23.29
N SER A 840 21.59 -15.63 -24.04
CA SER A 840 21.48 -14.40 -24.84
C SER A 840 21.55 -13.15 -23.97
N ILE A 841 20.91 -13.15 -22.80
CA ILE A 841 20.96 -12.02 -21.85
C ILE A 841 22.38 -11.82 -21.35
N VAL A 842 23.05 -12.88 -20.87
CA VAL A 842 24.44 -12.81 -20.38
C VAL A 842 25.40 -12.36 -21.48
N LEU A 843 25.24 -12.86 -22.70
CA LEU A 843 26.06 -12.46 -23.85
C LEU A 843 25.84 -10.99 -24.24
N LEU A 844 24.59 -10.53 -24.25
CA LEU A 844 24.24 -9.15 -24.56
C LEU A 844 24.67 -8.20 -23.43
N GLU A 845 24.54 -8.62 -22.17
CA GLU A 845 25.00 -7.89 -20.99
C GLU A 845 26.53 -7.73 -20.99
N THR A 846 27.27 -8.78 -21.36
CA THR A 846 28.72 -8.72 -21.53
C THR A 846 29.13 -7.76 -22.65
N TYR A 847 28.43 -7.78 -23.79
CA TYR A 847 28.67 -6.84 -24.90
C TYR A 847 28.35 -5.38 -24.52
N VAL A 848 27.23 -5.16 -23.82
CA VAL A 848 26.86 -3.85 -23.30
C VAL A 848 27.90 -3.37 -22.29
N ALA A 849 28.38 -4.21 -21.36
CA ALA A 849 29.41 -3.86 -20.40
C ALA A 849 30.78 -3.54 -21.05
N ASP A 850 31.23 -4.33 -22.03
CA ASP A 850 32.50 -4.10 -22.75
C ASP A 850 32.49 -2.82 -23.58
N TYR A 851 31.36 -2.45 -24.19
CA TYR A 851 31.23 -1.18 -24.92
C TYR A 851 31.29 0.04 -23.98
N TYR A 852 30.86 -0.09 -22.72
CA TYR A 852 30.92 0.98 -21.72
C TYR A 852 32.31 1.14 -21.10
N LEU A 853 33.08 0.06 -20.99
CA LEU A 853 34.37 0.02 -20.28
C LEU A 853 35.58 0.24 -21.20
N GLY A 854 35.41 1.00 -22.28
CA GLY A 854 36.41 1.28 -23.31
C GLY A 854 37.64 2.10 -22.87
N ASP A 855 38.25 1.77 -21.73
CA ASP A 855 39.62 2.10 -21.40
C ASP A 855 40.35 0.85 -20.86
N SER A 856 41.48 0.54 -21.49
CA SER A 856 42.27 -0.69 -21.29
C SER A 856 42.76 -0.84 -19.84
N GLU A 857 42.64 -2.05 -19.28
CA GLU A 857 43.19 -2.54 -17.98
C GLU A 857 42.25 -2.73 -16.78
N SER A 858 40.93 -2.78 -16.96
CA SER A 858 40.02 -3.16 -15.86
C SER A 858 39.82 -4.69 -15.80
N LYS A 859 40.35 -5.36 -14.76
CA LYS A 859 40.02 -6.77 -14.46
C LYS A 859 38.57 -6.85 -13.96
N VAL A 860 37.71 -7.54 -14.70
CA VAL A 860 36.36 -7.90 -14.24
C VAL A 860 36.47 -8.91 -13.09
N TYR A 861 35.89 -8.58 -11.94
CA TYR A 861 35.69 -9.52 -10.83
C TYR A 861 34.24 -9.95 -10.83
N PHE A 862 33.99 -11.25 -11.02
CA PHE A 862 32.68 -11.86 -10.85
C PHE A 862 32.31 -11.87 -9.36
N GLU A 863 31.08 -11.46 -9.02
CA GLU A 863 30.56 -11.59 -7.67
C GLU A 863 30.51 -13.08 -7.26
N LYS A 864 30.82 -13.37 -5.99
CA LYS A 864 30.70 -14.72 -5.42
C LYS A 864 29.21 -15.11 -5.36
N GLY A 865 28.76 -15.74 -6.43
CA GLY A 865 27.39 -16.19 -6.65
C GLY A 865 27.16 -16.64 -8.10
N ASP A 866 27.96 -16.12 -9.02
CA ASP A 866 27.89 -16.42 -10.46
C ASP A 866 28.68 -17.68 -10.89
N PHE A 867 29.22 -18.42 -9.92
CA PHE A 867 30.10 -19.57 -10.16
C PHE A 867 29.37 -20.77 -10.80
N GLU A 868 28.04 -20.84 -10.71
CA GLU A 868 27.21 -21.87 -11.34
C GLU A 868 27.07 -21.66 -12.87
N ALA A 869 26.97 -20.40 -13.32
CA ALA A 869 26.90 -20.07 -14.75
C ALA A 869 28.21 -20.38 -15.47
N TRP A 870 29.35 -20.14 -14.80
CA TRP A 870 30.67 -20.47 -15.34
C TRP A 870 30.95 -21.98 -15.35
N ARG A 871 30.47 -22.73 -14.35
CA ARG A 871 30.66 -24.19 -14.24
C ARG A 871 29.93 -24.96 -15.35
N TYR A 872 28.82 -24.43 -15.87
CA TYR A 872 28.08 -25.03 -16.98
C TYR A 872 28.73 -24.80 -18.35
N LEU A 873 29.52 -23.72 -18.49
CA LEU A 873 30.24 -23.39 -19.72
C LEU A 873 31.59 -24.11 -19.86
N ASN A 874 32.17 -24.63 -18.77
CA ASN A 874 33.59 -24.99 -18.76
C ASN A 874 33.93 -26.48 -18.58
N ASN A 875 33.05 -27.39 -19.00
CA ASN A 875 33.40 -28.83 -19.04
C ASN A 875 34.30 -29.22 -20.23
N TYR A 876 34.62 -28.28 -21.13
CA TYR A 876 35.57 -28.53 -22.23
C TYR A 876 36.35 -27.26 -22.60
N THR A 877 37.38 -26.89 -21.83
CA THR A 877 38.60 -26.29 -22.42
C THR A 877 39.78 -26.23 -21.45
N THR A 878 40.94 -26.59 -21.98
CA THR A 878 42.31 -26.48 -21.45
C THR A 878 42.62 -25.06 -20.94
N PRO A 879 43.53 -24.87 -19.96
CA PRO A 879 43.86 -23.53 -19.44
C PRO A 879 44.41 -22.63 -20.56
N LEU A 880 43.79 -21.48 -20.77
CA LEU A 880 44.28 -20.44 -21.69
C LEU A 880 45.47 -19.73 -21.05
N LEU A 881 46.66 -20.06 -21.57
CA LEU A 881 47.91 -19.33 -21.32
C LEU A 881 47.93 -18.00 -22.08
N GLU A 882 48.74 -17.11 -21.50
CA GLU A 882 48.97 -15.71 -21.82
C GLU A 882 49.37 -15.42 -23.28
N GLN A 883 49.08 -14.17 -23.70
CA GLN A 883 49.63 -13.43 -24.85
C GLN A 883 49.08 -13.73 -26.26
N SER A 884 47.95 -13.09 -26.59
CA SER A 884 47.68 -12.45 -27.91
C SER A 884 46.39 -11.62 -27.81
N PRO A 885 46.28 -10.41 -28.39
CA PRO A 885 45.06 -9.62 -28.34
C PRO A 885 43.93 -10.36 -29.08
N PHE A 886 42.90 -10.76 -28.34
CA PHE A 886 41.70 -11.36 -28.89
C PHE A 886 40.92 -10.29 -29.68
N ARG A 887 40.83 -10.42 -31.01
CA ARG A 887 40.02 -9.51 -31.84
C ARG A 887 38.56 -9.96 -31.83
N ILE A 888 37.65 -9.06 -31.42
CA ILE A 888 36.19 -9.22 -31.30
C ILE A 888 35.55 -9.91 -32.54
N ALA A 889 36.03 -9.61 -33.75
CA ALA A 889 35.54 -10.23 -34.99
C ALA A 889 35.74 -11.77 -35.07
N ASN A 890 36.75 -12.32 -34.38
CA ASN A 890 37.02 -13.76 -34.37
C ASN A 890 36.14 -14.51 -33.37
N PHE A 891 35.73 -13.87 -32.28
CA PHE A 891 34.77 -14.42 -31.32
C PHE A 891 33.37 -14.55 -31.95
N PHE A 892 32.90 -13.51 -32.64
CA PHE A 892 31.63 -13.53 -33.36
C PHE A 892 31.61 -14.45 -34.58
N LYS A 893 32.75 -14.59 -35.30
CA LYS A 893 32.87 -15.60 -36.37
C LYS A 893 32.69 -17.03 -35.84
N GLU A 894 33.25 -17.34 -34.67
CA GLU A 894 33.15 -18.69 -34.09
C GLU A 894 31.78 -18.95 -33.46
N LEU A 895 31.14 -17.93 -32.89
CA LEU A 895 29.76 -18.00 -32.37
C LEU A 895 28.73 -18.18 -33.51
N TYR A 896 28.86 -17.42 -34.60
CA TYR A 896 28.00 -17.53 -35.79
C TYR A 896 28.24 -18.83 -36.56
N LYS A 897 29.47 -19.36 -36.55
CA LYS A 897 29.81 -20.68 -37.10
C LYS A 897 29.19 -21.83 -36.31
N ARG A 898 29.22 -21.79 -34.97
CA ARG A 898 28.53 -22.76 -34.11
C ARG A 898 27.00 -22.67 -34.20
N TYR A 899 26.46 -21.46 -34.35
CA TYR A 899 25.04 -21.24 -34.64
C TYR A 899 24.63 -21.80 -36.01
N LYS A 900 25.47 -21.66 -37.04
CA LYS A 900 25.27 -22.30 -38.36
C LYS A 900 25.39 -23.83 -38.33
N GLU A 901 26.26 -24.39 -37.50
CA GLU A 901 26.37 -25.85 -37.28
C GLU A 901 25.12 -26.42 -36.58
N LEU A 902 24.37 -25.58 -35.85
CA LEU A 902 23.08 -25.90 -35.23
C LEU A 902 21.87 -25.61 -36.13
N SER A 903 22.05 -25.00 -37.30
CA SER A 903 20.93 -24.67 -38.19
C SER A 903 21.24 -24.91 -39.67
N CYS A 904 20.90 -26.11 -40.14
CA CYS A 904 20.05 -26.31 -41.32
C CYS A 904 19.56 -27.77 -41.35
N GLU A 905 18.23 -27.91 -41.35
CA GLU A 905 17.43 -29.15 -41.54
C GLU A 905 17.09 -30.02 -40.32
N ILE A 906 16.54 -29.40 -39.28
CA ILE A 906 15.52 -30.02 -38.38
C ILE A 906 14.15 -30.10 -39.09
N LYS A 907 14.11 -30.49 -40.37
CA LYS A 907 12.83 -30.81 -41.02
C LYS A 907 12.92 -32.18 -41.69
N SER A 908 12.37 -33.14 -40.94
CA SER A 908 12.19 -34.54 -41.31
C SER A 908 13.47 -35.35 -41.23
N THR A 909 13.56 -36.23 -40.25
CA THR A 909 13.59 -37.68 -40.47
C THR A 909 13.76 -38.32 -39.11
N VAL A 910 12.61 -38.70 -38.54
CA VAL A 910 12.53 -39.83 -37.63
C VAL A 910 13.21 -41.03 -38.27
N LYS A 911 13.94 -41.78 -37.44
CA LYS A 911 14.33 -43.19 -37.60
C LYS A 911 15.45 -43.49 -38.59
N ASN A 912 16.54 -43.96 -37.98
CA ASN A 912 17.30 -45.13 -38.43
C ASN A 912 18.05 -44.95 -39.75
N PHE A 913 19.22 -44.33 -39.71
CA PHE A 913 20.31 -44.83 -40.55
C PHE A 913 21.70 -44.48 -39.99
N PHE A 914 22.34 -45.51 -39.42
CA PHE A 914 23.77 -45.88 -39.54
C PHE A 914 24.82 -44.90 -38.96
N LEU A 915 25.59 -45.24 -37.91
CA LEU A 915 26.41 -46.47 -37.79
C LEU A 915 26.97 -46.91 -39.14
N GLU A 916 27.84 -46.10 -39.74
CA GLU A 916 28.91 -46.44 -40.69
C GLU A 916 29.32 -45.11 -41.32
N SER A 917 30.40 -44.46 -40.93
CA SER A 917 31.67 -44.78 -41.55
C SER A 917 32.81 -44.07 -40.82
N ILE A 918 33.49 -44.82 -39.97
CA ILE A 918 34.91 -44.62 -39.71
C ILE A 918 35.64 -44.96 -41.01
N LYS A 919 36.46 -44.04 -41.58
CA LYS A 919 37.66 -44.39 -42.36
C LYS A 919 38.52 -43.19 -42.75
N GLY A 920 39.75 -43.19 -42.22
CA GLY A 920 40.94 -42.45 -42.72
C GLY A 920 41.03 -41.00 -42.21
N ASN A 921 42.09 -40.53 -41.55
CA ASN A 921 43.47 -40.96 -41.47
C ASN A 921 44.07 -40.50 -40.12
N LYS A 922 45.00 -41.31 -39.62
CA LYS A 922 45.83 -41.15 -38.42
C LYS A 922 46.60 -39.81 -38.48
N GLU A 923 46.95 -39.12 -37.38
CA GLU A 923 48.15 -39.44 -36.60
C GLU A 923 48.36 -38.52 -35.35
N TRP A 924 48.59 -39.18 -34.19
CA TRP A 924 49.32 -38.86 -32.93
C TRP A 924 49.19 -37.53 -32.15
N ILE A 925 48.75 -37.63 -30.88
CA ILE A 925 49.40 -36.96 -29.73
C ILE A 925 49.49 -37.94 -28.53
N LYS A 926 50.70 -38.08 -27.97
CA LYS A 926 51.04 -38.84 -26.76
C LYS A 926 50.63 -38.08 -25.49
N VAL A 927 50.09 -38.81 -24.53
CA VAL A 927 49.79 -38.39 -23.15
C VAL A 927 50.94 -38.77 -22.22
N TYR A 928 51.27 -37.91 -21.25
CA TYR A 928 51.96 -38.28 -20.01
C TYR A 928 51.02 -38.09 -18.82
N ASN A 929 50.98 -39.12 -17.99
CA ASN A 929 50.06 -39.35 -16.87
C ASN A 929 50.78 -39.12 -15.53
N ALA A 930 50.07 -38.62 -14.53
CA ALA A 930 50.44 -38.82 -13.12
C ALA A 930 49.20 -38.99 -12.21
N SER A 931 48.95 -40.27 -11.90
CA SER A 931 48.55 -40.85 -10.60
C SER A 931 47.11 -40.78 -10.03
N HIS A 932 46.44 -41.96 -10.07
CA HIS A 932 45.69 -42.68 -8.99
C HIS A 932 44.44 -42.02 -8.34
N SER A 933 43.21 -42.57 -8.28
CA SER A 933 42.74 -43.96 -8.14
C SER A 933 41.24 -44.16 -8.51
N ARG A 934 41.04 -44.82 -9.66
CA ARG A 934 39.91 -45.58 -10.26
C ARG A 934 38.40 -45.29 -10.03
N ILE A 935 37.76 -45.49 -11.18
CA ILE A 935 36.38 -45.42 -11.67
C ILE A 935 36.09 -46.81 -12.28
N GLN A 936 34.83 -47.23 -12.42
CA GLN A 936 34.42 -48.01 -13.59
C GLN A 936 32.94 -47.71 -13.91
N CYS A 937 32.62 -46.91 -14.93
CA CYS A 937 32.64 -47.14 -16.39
C CYS A 937 31.62 -48.19 -16.84
N ASN A 938 30.54 -47.73 -17.46
CA ASN A 938 29.83 -48.50 -18.48
C ASN A 938 30.51 -48.23 -19.85
N ASN A 939 30.72 -49.32 -20.62
CA ASN A 939 31.39 -49.45 -21.92
C ASN A 939 32.93 -49.44 -21.94
N VAL A 940 33.55 -50.50 -21.40
CA VAL A 940 34.83 -50.99 -21.94
C VAL A 940 34.53 -52.21 -22.81
N GLU A 941 34.94 -52.16 -24.06
CA GLU A 941 35.00 -53.31 -24.95
C GLU A 941 36.33 -54.05 -24.67
N LEU A 942 36.25 -55.32 -24.23
CA LEU A 942 37.39 -56.22 -24.24
C LEU A 942 36.95 -57.56 -24.83
N ASN A 943 37.49 -57.88 -25.99
CA ASN A 943 37.43 -59.17 -26.66
C ASN A 943 36.03 -59.78 -26.84
N GLY A 944 35.06 -58.96 -27.25
CA GLY A 944 33.91 -59.44 -28.04
C GLY A 944 32.90 -60.35 -27.34
N VAL A 945 32.70 -60.24 -26.02
CA VAL A 945 31.57 -60.91 -25.34
C VAL A 945 30.79 -59.92 -24.48
N SER A 946 29.47 -59.86 -24.71
CA SER A 946 28.48 -59.15 -23.89
C SER A 946 27.97 -60.09 -22.80
N GLN A 947 28.07 -59.67 -21.53
CA GLN A 947 27.36 -60.29 -20.42
C GLN A 947 26.85 -59.23 -19.44
N ASN A 948 25.54 -59.23 -19.24
CA ASN A 948 24.86 -58.59 -18.12
C ASN A 948 25.09 -59.46 -16.89
N ASP A 949 25.93 -59.02 -15.94
CA ASP A 949 25.81 -59.34 -14.51
C ASP A 949 26.80 -58.47 -13.72
N SER A 950 26.29 -57.69 -12.78
CA SER A 950 27.06 -56.80 -11.91
C SER A 950 27.77 -57.61 -10.82
N ILE A 951 29.08 -57.43 -10.64
CA ILE A 951 29.78 -57.85 -9.41
C ILE A 951 30.56 -56.69 -8.76
N VAL A 952 30.53 -56.78 -7.44
CA VAL A 952 30.73 -55.85 -6.31
C VAL A 952 32.23 -55.73 -5.93
N VAL A 953 32.83 -54.52 -5.87
CA VAL A 953 33.08 -53.64 -4.69
C VAL A 953 34.49 -53.79 -4.05
N ASP A 954 35.12 -52.68 -3.62
CA ASP A 954 35.53 -52.52 -2.21
C ASP A 954 35.58 -51.04 -1.80
N VAL A 955 34.86 -50.75 -0.72
CA VAL A 955 34.50 -49.45 -0.16
C VAL A 955 35.42 -49.06 1.01
N ALA A 956 36.55 -49.78 1.17
CA ALA A 956 37.44 -49.71 2.33
C ALA A 956 38.05 -48.33 2.67
N HIS A 957 37.74 -47.27 1.93
CA HIS A 957 38.12 -45.88 2.25
C HIS A 957 36.94 -44.92 2.46
N ILE A 958 35.69 -45.39 2.53
CA ILE A 958 34.54 -44.55 2.90
C ILE A 958 34.39 -44.50 4.43
N LYS A 959 34.93 -43.43 5.00
CA LYS A 959 34.56 -42.83 6.30
C LYS A 959 34.10 -41.41 5.91
N ASP A 960 32.84 -41.01 5.82
CA ASP A 960 31.68 -41.26 6.67
C ASP A 960 30.37 -40.92 5.91
N VAL A 961 29.33 -41.74 6.14
CA VAL A 961 27.85 -41.66 5.92
C VAL A 961 27.25 -40.94 4.69
N ALA A 962 26.63 -41.73 3.79
CA ALA A 962 25.60 -41.31 2.83
C ALA A 962 24.28 -42.08 3.07
N ILE A 963 23.13 -41.41 3.04
CA ILE A 963 21.77 -41.99 3.16
C ILE A 963 21.08 -41.87 1.80
N VAL A 964 20.42 -42.95 1.34
CA VAL A 964 19.67 -43.01 0.07
C VAL A 964 18.17 -43.06 0.37
N GLU A 965 17.43 -42.03 -0.05
CA GLU A 965 15.99 -41.87 0.18
C GLU A 965 15.21 -42.05 -1.13
N SER A 966 14.45 -43.15 -1.24
CA SER A 966 13.38 -43.46 -2.21
C SER A 966 13.69 -44.16 -3.56
N PHE A 967 12.72 -44.98 -3.99
CA PHE A 967 12.72 -45.80 -5.21
C PHE A 967 11.42 -45.54 -5.99
N TYR A 968 11.49 -45.57 -7.33
CA TYR A 968 10.29 -45.62 -8.18
C TYR A 968 10.42 -46.69 -9.26
N GLU A 969 9.32 -47.39 -9.51
CA GLU A 969 9.21 -48.48 -10.48
C GLU A 969 8.17 -48.11 -11.53
N THR A 970 8.57 -48.12 -12.81
CA THR A 970 7.67 -47.94 -13.95
C THR A 970 7.93 -49.04 -14.98
N GLY A 971 7.01 -50.01 -15.05
CA GLY A 971 7.13 -51.15 -15.96
C GLY A 971 8.14 -52.20 -15.46
N LYS A 972 8.98 -52.73 -16.36
CA LYS A 972 9.98 -53.77 -16.04
C LYS A 972 11.34 -53.23 -15.58
N GLU A 973 11.50 -51.90 -15.54
CA GLU A 973 12.75 -51.26 -15.15
C GLU A 973 12.56 -50.51 -13.83
N LYS A 974 13.51 -50.72 -12.90
CA LYS A 974 13.59 -50.00 -11.63
C LYS A 974 14.61 -48.89 -11.77
N PHE A 975 14.19 -47.66 -11.48
CA PHE A 975 15.08 -46.51 -11.45
C PHE A 975 15.40 -46.14 -10.00
N VAL A 976 16.68 -45.83 -9.76
CA VAL A 976 17.16 -45.30 -8.48
C VAL A 976 17.69 -43.91 -8.75
N THR A 977 17.08 -42.90 -8.14
CA THR A 977 17.62 -41.55 -8.10
C THR A 977 17.94 -41.21 -6.65
N GLY A 978 19.21 -40.98 -6.36
CA GLY A 978 19.68 -40.59 -5.04
C GLY A 978 20.66 -39.43 -5.15
N ARG A 979 20.66 -38.54 -4.15
CA ARG A 979 21.57 -37.40 -4.07
C ARG A 979 22.75 -37.76 -3.18
N LEU A 980 23.97 -37.71 -3.72
CA LEU A 980 25.19 -37.84 -2.92
C LEU A 980 25.50 -36.49 -2.27
N VAL A 981 25.23 -36.37 -0.97
CA VAL A 981 25.58 -35.17 -0.19
C VAL A 981 26.93 -35.39 0.47
N TYR A 982 27.96 -34.70 0.00
CA TYR A 982 29.24 -34.61 0.70
C TYR A 982 29.19 -33.44 1.69
N ARG A 983 29.50 -33.68 2.97
CA ARG A 983 29.69 -32.62 3.96
C ARG A 983 31.17 -32.56 4.33
N LYS A 984 31.78 -31.39 4.17
CA LYS A 984 32.82 -30.95 5.09
C LYS A 984 32.53 -29.53 5.51
#